data_AF-A0A923L7I4-F1
#
_entry.id   AF-A0A923L7I4-F1
#
_cell.length_a   1.000
_cell.length_b   1.000
_cell.length_c   1.000
_cell.angle_alpha   90.00
_cell.angle_beta   90.00
_cell.angle_gamma   90.00
#
_symmetry.space_group_name_H-M   'P 1'
#
loop_
_entity.id
_entity.type
_entity.pdbx_description
1 polymer ?
#
loop_
_entity_poly.entity_id
_entity_poly.type
_entity_poly.pdbx_seq_one_letter_code
_entity_poly.pdbx_strand_id
1 'polypeptide(L)'
;MKHLVIAAVSILTFIPLLMTFIIPNLELYLAEKKIISGKVEDKQEILELLSTTSINKKWEIIQQYMIEDGYTGKFDIYISPSMTSWEDLEARVMDFSWEEKLPFIIDFVENGPLNENLVTAAKTLAFYYERIGEVEKAKSTLYQVSTRLASNNYSYEREELLIERIRIAKNHGQWEEVNQYSQEMEENSKTLQIDSIAQLAQLKAEMLLQQGDSEEAYQEVTKAIKQYEEDYKIEREKWSDSDDETTIEYNHYYQRLKSLEQTLSVLKARGGVGKVVKISGRVVKSDGTPLKNIGVFLKEESDKNHTIRPDEKYQTLTDNDGYYEFKGVIPNNYQLAIGIHYDQISGWTWVTDMYDTVAIDGSKDDVTYDITLQKLIAIKTPVNEEELVDNTVHFEWEEVEGASYYELGFGYEIDGGWIGTGSISNIKESQADIPVEDIYNLQGGVAFGDTDIVSPKSLLAYTHPENRYYWKVAAYDENGKIITKSDGALLDDQSYGNLPFFYLKQRELTTTDQLLIDGKIQEALNEYKENYKQNPDDLHSLRMIIRLIGIEEDHIHDRDELAISYMEDLAMKAPSPFNIHEVFLYYFNQRDWELFHKWFELYRKQVDILDEYDQSLYATVLMMKGQHREASSQFAEAMAKQGDNRYVGYWLANELYLNDDFNHALEIAIEYPPYGYGEIVPNWVQLVSKMAEESKQSKAYHQEMREILTLYFANQEEELTKWRSETEFTNLKNFINALDDVN
;
A
#
# COMPACT_ATOMS: atom_id res chain seq x y z
N MET A 1 18.99 71.39 13.86
CA MET A 1 17.77 71.11 14.67
C MET A 1 16.76 70.24 13.92
N LYS A 2 16.32 70.59 12.69
CA LYS A 2 15.36 69.77 11.91
C LYS A 2 15.75 68.30 11.71
N HIS A 3 17.00 68.02 11.34
CA HIS A 3 17.47 66.63 11.15
C HIS A 3 17.49 65.80 12.43
N LEU A 4 17.66 66.43 13.60
CA LEU A 4 17.72 65.74 14.89
C LEU A 4 16.31 65.40 15.41
N VAL A 5 15.33 66.27 15.13
CA VAL A 5 13.91 65.99 15.35
C VAL A 5 13.41 64.88 14.42
N ILE A 6 13.79 64.93 13.14
CA ILE A 6 13.44 63.86 12.17
C ILE A 6 14.05 62.53 12.61
N ALA A 7 15.33 62.49 13.00
CA ALA A 7 15.96 61.28 13.50
C ALA A 7 15.29 60.73 14.76
N ALA A 8 14.95 61.60 15.71
CA ALA A 8 14.26 61.19 16.94
C ALA A 8 12.84 60.65 16.66
N VAL A 9 12.10 61.29 15.76
CA VAL A 9 10.78 60.81 15.32
C VAL A 9 10.90 59.49 14.57
N SER A 10 11.88 59.35 13.67
CA SER A 10 12.13 58.10 12.94
C SER A 10 12.49 56.94 13.88
N ILE A 11 13.30 57.17 14.92
CA ILE A 11 13.63 56.15 15.93
C ILE A 11 12.38 55.80 16.75
N LEU A 12 11.61 56.80 17.18
CA LEU A 12 10.38 56.60 17.93
C LEU A 12 9.29 55.88 17.13
N THR A 13 9.29 55.97 15.79
CA THR A 13 8.40 55.17 14.93
C THR A 13 9.00 53.82 14.56
N PHE A 14 10.32 53.68 14.46
CA PHE A 14 10.97 52.40 14.17
C PHE A 14 10.92 51.43 15.34
N ILE A 15 11.06 51.90 16.59
CA ILE A 15 11.05 51.02 17.77
C ILE A 15 9.74 50.23 17.88
N PRO A 16 8.53 50.83 17.79
CA PRO A 16 7.29 50.09 17.76
C PRO A 16 7.25 49.08 16.63
N LEU A 17 7.68 49.46 15.42
CA LEU A 17 7.65 48.60 14.24
C LEU A 17 8.61 47.40 14.37
N LEU A 18 9.80 47.62 14.97
CA LEU A 18 10.74 46.56 15.34
C LEU A 18 10.13 45.60 16.36
N MET A 19 9.53 46.14 17.42
CA MET A 19 8.95 45.35 18.51
C MET A 19 7.69 44.58 18.08
N THR A 20 6.89 45.09 17.13
CA THR A 20 5.65 44.43 16.70
C THR A 20 5.82 43.52 15.49
N PHE A 21 6.79 43.78 14.60
CA PHE A 21 6.92 43.01 13.34
C PHE A 21 8.23 42.25 13.20
N ILE A 22 9.36 42.78 13.67
CA ILE A 22 10.67 42.19 13.38
C ILE A 22 11.08 41.22 14.49
N ILE A 23 10.98 41.62 15.75
CA ILE A 23 11.40 40.80 16.90
C ILE A 23 10.58 39.52 17.02
N PRO A 24 9.23 39.52 16.95
CA PRO A 24 8.46 38.28 17.05
C PRO A 24 8.75 37.28 15.92
N ASN A 25 9.00 37.76 14.71
CA ASN A 25 9.37 36.90 13.57
C ASN A 25 10.80 36.36 13.71
N LEU A 26 11.71 37.15 14.27
CA LEU A 26 13.07 36.69 14.56
C LEU A 26 13.08 35.67 15.70
N GLU A 27 12.29 35.89 16.75
CA GLU A 27 12.11 34.94 17.85
C GLU A 27 11.50 33.63 17.36
N LEU A 28 10.47 33.69 16.50
CA LEU A 28 9.91 32.51 15.86
C LEU A 28 10.94 31.78 14.99
N TYR A 29 11.67 32.51 14.13
CA TYR A 29 12.69 31.91 13.29
C TYR A 29 13.83 31.27 14.10
N LEU A 30 14.22 31.90 15.21
CA LEU A 30 15.22 31.35 16.11
C LEU A 30 14.67 30.15 16.88
N ALA A 31 13.40 30.18 17.30
CA ALA A 31 12.72 29.03 17.88
C ALA A 31 12.68 27.88 16.86
N GLU A 32 12.20 28.11 15.63
CA GLU A 32 12.21 27.13 14.52
C GLU A 32 13.60 26.52 14.29
N LYS A 33 14.63 27.36 14.18
CA LYS A 33 16.02 26.90 14.03
C LYS A 33 16.52 26.04 15.20
N LYS A 34 16.08 26.32 16.42
CA LYS A 34 16.41 25.50 17.60
C LYS A 34 15.58 24.23 17.63
N ILE A 35 14.31 24.29 17.26
CA ILE A 35 13.37 23.15 17.21
C ILE A 35 13.85 22.08 16.24
N ILE A 36 14.40 22.47 15.08
CA ILE A 36 15.02 21.54 14.13
C ILE A 36 16.19 20.75 14.78
N SER A 37 16.75 21.22 15.91
CA SER A 37 17.76 20.50 16.69
C SER A 37 17.21 19.53 17.75
N GLY A 38 15.89 19.42 17.90
CA GLY A 38 15.18 18.33 18.58
C GLY A 38 15.15 18.37 20.12
N LYS A 39 15.09 19.54 20.77
CA LYS A 39 15.12 19.63 22.25
C LYS A 39 13.74 19.93 22.85
N VAL A 40 13.39 19.22 23.93
CA VAL A 40 12.12 19.36 24.69
C VAL A 40 11.93 20.76 25.28
N GLU A 41 13.03 21.45 25.61
CA GLU A 41 13.05 22.84 26.08
C GLU A 41 12.44 23.82 25.06
N ASP A 42 12.33 23.42 23.78
CA ASP A 42 11.89 24.27 22.69
C ASP A 42 10.34 24.32 22.55
N LYS A 43 9.59 23.32 23.05
CA LYS A 43 8.11 23.34 23.07
C LYS A 43 7.56 24.46 23.97
N GLN A 44 8.23 24.69 25.10
CA GLN A 44 7.86 25.75 26.04
C GLN A 44 8.02 27.14 25.42
N GLU A 45 9.03 27.34 24.57
CA GLU A 45 9.26 28.62 23.87
C GLU A 45 8.07 28.95 22.94
N ILE A 46 7.51 27.96 22.24
CA ILE A 46 6.30 28.15 21.41
C ILE A 46 5.06 28.46 22.26
N LEU A 47 4.85 27.75 23.37
CA LEU A 47 3.74 28.03 24.29
C LEU A 47 3.83 29.43 24.90
N GLU A 48 5.04 29.89 25.24
CA GLU A 48 5.28 31.26 25.72
C GLU A 48 5.03 32.30 24.62
N LEU A 49 5.48 32.05 23.39
CA LEU A 49 5.24 32.91 22.22
C LEU A 49 3.74 33.10 21.96
N LEU A 50 2.94 32.04 22.07
CA LEU A 50 1.48 32.11 21.92
C LEU A 50 0.80 33.04 22.94
N SER A 51 1.40 33.23 24.11
CA SER A 51 0.86 34.11 25.17
C SER A 51 1.28 35.57 25.04
N THR A 52 2.35 35.85 24.29
CA THR A 52 3.01 37.16 24.24
C THR A 52 2.92 37.85 22.88
N THR A 53 2.60 37.11 21.82
CA THR A 53 2.55 37.63 20.44
C THR A 53 1.24 38.34 20.09
N SER A 54 1.23 39.02 18.94
CA SER A 54 0.02 39.65 18.39
C SER A 54 -1.03 38.62 17.93
N ILE A 55 -2.31 39.00 17.93
CA ILE A 55 -3.40 38.04 17.62
C ILE A 55 -3.29 37.39 16.23
N ASN A 56 -2.87 38.13 15.21
CA ASN A 56 -2.68 37.57 13.87
C ASN A 56 -1.57 36.52 13.87
N LYS A 57 -0.46 36.82 14.55
CA LYS A 57 0.67 35.89 14.62
C LYS A 57 0.37 34.67 15.47
N LYS A 58 -0.44 34.84 16.52
CA LYS A 58 -0.95 33.73 17.33
C LYS A 58 -1.70 32.72 16.46
N TRP A 59 -2.56 33.20 15.55
CA TRP A 59 -3.29 32.33 14.63
C TRP A 59 -2.39 31.60 13.64
N GLU A 60 -1.38 32.26 13.09
CA GLU A 60 -0.38 31.59 12.24
C GLU A 60 0.35 30.46 12.98
N ILE A 61 0.79 30.71 14.22
CA ILE A 61 1.47 29.70 15.04
C ILE A 61 0.52 28.51 15.34
N ILE A 62 -0.73 28.79 15.71
CA ILE A 62 -1.71 27.72 15.96
C ILE A 62 -1.96 26.89 14.70
N GLN A 63 -2.09 27.53 13.54
CA GLN A 63 -2.27 26.84 12.26
C GLN A 63 -1.08 25.96 11.89
N GLN A 64 0.14 26.44 12.13
CA GLN A 64 1.35 25.73 11.74
C GLN A 64 1.69 24.55 12.68
N TYR A 65 1.39 24.68 13.98
CA TYR A 65 1.90 23.76 15.01
C TYR A 65 0.84 22.98 15.77
N MET A 66 -0.44 23.37 15.71
CA MET A 66 -1.50 22.78 16.54
C MET A 66 -2.71 22.30 15.74
N ILE A 67 -2.87 22.78 14.51
CA ILE A 67 -3.88 22.30 13.58
C ILE A 67 -3.18 21.35 12.61
N GLU A 68 -3.32 20.06 12.86
CA GLU A 68 -2.76 19.01 12.01
C GLU A 68 -3.73 18.64 10.89
N ASP A 69 -3.20 18.11 9.80
CA ASP A 69 -4.02 17.50 8.76
C ASP A 69 -4.57 16.16 9.31
N GLY A 70 -5.87 16.11 9.57
CA GLY A 70 -6.58 14.89 9.98
C GLY A 70 -7.01 14.87 11.45
N TYR A 71 -7.73 13.81 11.84
CA TYR A 71 -8.33 13.72 13.18
C TYR A 71 -7.38 13.12 14.22
N THR A 72 -6.53 12.17 13.80
CA THR A 72 -5.57 11.48 14.66
C THR A 72 -4.24 12.21 14.79
N GLY A 73 -3.99 13.22 13.96
CA GLY A 73 -2.72 13.92 13.86
C GLY A 73 -1.75 13.28 12.89
N LYS A 74 -0.53 13.84 12.82
CA LYS A 74 0.57 13.35 11.98
C LYS A 74 1.51 12.46 12.79
N PHE A 75 2.04 11.43 12.14
CA PHE A 75 2.99 10.49 12.72
C PHE A 75 4.28 10.46 11.90
N ASP A 76 5.39 10.17 12.57
CA ASP A 76 6.70 10.08 11.92
C ASP A 76 6.73 8.93 10.89
N ILE A 77 6.09 7.80 11.24
CA ILE A 77 6.09 6.58 10.44
C ILE A 77 4.67 6.02 10.40
N TYR A 78 4.23 5.62 9.21
CA TYR A 78 3.05 4.79 9.01
C TYR A 78 3.49 3.40 8.56
N ILE A 79 2.96 2.37 9.22
CA ILE A 79 3.26 0.97 8.93
C ILE A 79 1.93 0.26 8.64
N SER A 80 1.90 -0.52 7.56
CA SER A 80 0.78 -1.37 7.16
C SER A 80 1.32 -2.61 6.44
N PRO A 81 0.53 -3.69 6.30
CA PRO A 81 0.84 -4.86 5.47
C PRO A 81 1.47 -4.49 4.11
N SER A 82 0.79 -3.63 3.34
CA SER A 82 1.17 -3.29 1.97
C SER A 82 2.22 -2.17 1.85
N MET A 83 2.49 -1.42 2.91
CA MET A 83 3.25 -0.18 2.81
C MET A 83 3.85 0.25 4.16
N THR A 84 5.09 0.71 4.12
CA THR A 84 5.70 1.52 5.19
C THR A 84 6.12 2.85 4.59
N SER A 85 5.73 3.96 5.22
CA SER A 85 6.12 5.31 4.81
C SER A 85 6.65 6.08 6.02
N TRP A 86 7.67 6.90 5.81
CA TRP A 86 8.26 7.75 6.84
C TRP A 86 8.28 9.20 6.36
N GLU A 87 8.03 10.14 7.28
CA GLU A 87 8.28 11.55 7.03
C GLU A 87 9.79 11.84 7.04
N ASP A 88 10.19 12.85 6.26
CA ASP A 88 11.57 13.33 6.23
C ASP A 88 11.99 13.79 7.63
N LEU A 89 13.13 13.29 8.11
CA LEU A 89 13.69 13.63 9.42
C LEU A 89 13.93 15.14 9.57
N GLU A 90 14.18 15.85 8.47
CA GLU A 90 14.36 17.31 8.46
C GLU A 90 13.03 18.08 8.56
N ALA A 91 11.89 17.44 8.23
CA ALA A 91 10.56 18.03 8.26
C ALA A 91 9.81 17.81 9.59
N ARG A 92 10.50 17.29 10.61
CA ARG A 92 9.90 16.91 11.91
C ARG A 92 8.98 17.99 12.46
N VAL A 93 7.67 17.71 12.42
CA VAL A 93 6.65 18.58 13.01
C VAL A 93 6.67 18.37 14.52
N MET A 94 6.71 19.47 15.28
CA MET A 94 6.63 19.42 16.73
C MET A 94 5.25 18.89 17.16
N ASP A 95 5.22 17.72 17.80
CA ASP A 95 3.97 17.15 18.32
C ASP A 95 3.56 17.81 19.65
N PHE A 96 2.32 18.29 19.75
CA PHE A 96 1.75 18.83 20.99
C PHE A 96 0.67 17.88 21.53
N SER A 97 0.79 17.54 22.82
CA SER A 97 -0.26 16.76 23.49
C SER A 97 -1.60 17.49 23.47
N TRP A 98 -2.69 16.74 23.55
CA TRP A 98 -4.04 17.32 23.62
C TRP A 98 -4.18 18.28 24.80
N GLU A 99 -3.56 17.98 25.94
CA GLU A 99 -3.53 18.87 27.10
C GLU A 99 -2.88 20.23 26.78
N GLU A 100 -1.85 20.23 25.94
CA GLU A 100 -1.13 21.44 25.52
C GLU A 100 -1.91 22.22 24.45
N LYS A 101 -2.43 21.55 23.39
CA LYS A 101 -3.06 22.24 22.25
C LYS A 101 -4.54 22.57 22.44
N LEU A 102 -5.28 21.84 23.27
CA LEU A 102 -6.74 21.99 23.40
C LEU A 102 -7.19 23.43 23.70
N PRO A 103 -6.60 24.18 24.65
CA PRO A 103 -7.03 25.56 24.93
C PRO A 103 -6.89 26.48 23.71
N PHE A 104 -5.86 26.26 22.90
CA PHE A 104 -5.57 27.06 21.71
C PHE A 104 -6.46 26.69 20.53
N ILE A 105 -6.76 25.41 20.34
CA ILE A 105 -7.71 24.95 19.32
C ILE A 105 -9.12 25.48 19.62
N ILE A 106 -9.57 25.44 20.89
CA ILE A 106 -10.85 26.03 21.29
C ILE A 106 -10.90 27.52 20.95
N ASP A 107 -9.86 28.28 21.34
CA ASP A 107 -9.81 29.71 21.06
C ASP A 107 -9.76 30.01 19.55
N PHE A 108 -9.09 29.19 18.77
CA PHE A 108 -9.06 29.31 17.30
C PHE A 108 -10.43 29.02 16.68
N VAL A 109 -11.12 27.97 17.14
CA VAL A 109 -12.48 27.63 16.68
C VAL A 109 -13.49 28.72 17.01
N GLU A 110 -13.31 29.44 18.11
CA GLU A 110 -14.19 30.55 18.51
C GLU A 110 -13.83 31.88 17.81
N ASN A 111 -12.54 32.21 17.73
CA ASN A 111 -12.06 33.56 17.43
C ASN A 111 -11.10 33.64 16.23
N GLY A 112 -10.67 32.52 15.67
CA GLY A 112 -9.75 32.43 14.54
C GLY A 112 -10.33 32.97 13.21
N PRO A 113 -9.47 33.15 12.19
CA PRO A 113 -9.88 33.64 10.87
C PRO A 113 -10.84 32.66 10.15
N LEU A 114 -11.66 33.18 9.24
CA LEU A 114 -12.58 32.38 8.42
C LEU A 114 -11.84 31.85 7.18
N ASN A 115 -11.20 30.70 7.32
CA ASN A 115 -10.47 29.98 6.26
C ASN A 115 -10.59 28.45 6.44
N GLU A 116 -9.99 27.67 5.55
CA GLU A 116 -10.00 26.21 5.58
C GLU A 116 -9.47 25.64 6.91
N ASN A 117 -8.45 26.27 7.51
CA ASN A 117 -7.91 25.87 8.82
C ASN A 117 -8.95 25.93 9.95
N LEU A 118 -9.97 26.79 9.84
CA LEU A 118 -11.08 26.82 10.80
C LEU A 118 -11.96 25.57 10.71
N VAL A 119 -12.17 25.04 9.50
CA VAL A 119 -12.90 23.79 9.28
C VAL A 119 -12.11 22.63 9.86
N THR A 120 -10.81 22.54 9.54
CA THR A 120 -9.92 21.52 10.10
C THR A 120 -9.90 21.56 11.62
N ALA A 121 -9.69 22.74 12.23
CA ALA A 121 -9.72 22.89 13.68
C ALA A 121 -11.05 22.47 14.32
N ALA A 122 -12.18 22.79 13.67
CA ALA A 122 -13.50 22.40 14.14
C ALA A 122 -13.70 20.88 14.11
N LYS A 123 -13.25 20.24 13.02
CA LYS A 123 -13.25 18.79 12.80
C LYS A 123 -12.37 18.07 13.83
N THR A 124 -11.12 18.53 14.01
CA THR A 124 -10.18 18.01 15.01
C THR A 124 -10.73 18.15 16.44
N LEU A 125 -11.32 19.31 16.79
CA LEU A 125 -11.94 19.53 18.10
C LEU A 125 -13.19 18.67 18.32
N ALA A 126 -14.03 18.52 17.29
CA ALA A 126 -15.21 17.66 17.34
C ALA A 126 -14.83 16.20 17.55
N PHE A 127 -13.80 15.71 16.84
CA PHE A 127 -13.26 14.36 17.04
C PHE A 127 -12.75 14.15 18.47
N TYR A 128 -12.01 15.11 19.03
CA TYR A 128 -11.59 15.05 20.43
C TYR A 128 -12.79 14.93 21.39
N TYR A 129 -13.83 15.72 21.19
CA TYR A 129 -15.05 15.64 22.01
C TYR A 129 -15.79 14.31 21.83
N GLU A 130 -15.91 13.80 20.60
CA GLU A 130 -16.48 12.48 20.32
C GLU A 130 -15.71 11.38 21.08
N ARG A 131 -14.37 11.41 21.03
CA ARG A 131 -13.49 10.44 21.68
C ARG A 131 -13.68 10.39 23.20
N ILE A 132 -13.85 11.54 23.85
CA ILE A 132 -14.10 11.60 25.30
C ILE A 132 -15.58 11.41 25.68
N GLY A 133 -16.45 11.09 24.71
CA GLY A 133 -17.87 10.81 24.93
C GLY A 133 -18.78 12.05 24.97
N GLU A 134 -18.27 13.22 24.62
CA GLU A 134 -18.98 14.51 24.59
C GLU A 134 -19.64 14.76 23.22
N VAL A 135 -20.46 13.82 22.75
CA VAL A 135 -21.03 13.75 21.39
C VAL A 135 -21.81 15.02 21.00
N GLU A 136 -22.66 15.53 21.90
CA GLU A 136 -23.43 16.75 21.64
C GLU A 136 -22.54 17.99 21.52
N LYS A 137 -21.43 18.02 22.27
CA LYS A 137 -20.45 19.10 22.20
C LYS A 137 -19.71 19.05 20.87
N ALA A 138 -19.34 17.86 20.40
CA ALA A 138 -18.75 17.65 19.08
C ALA A 138 -19.65 18.19 17.95
N LYS A 139 -20.92 17.77 17.91
CA LYS A 139 -21.90 18.27 16.91
C LYS A 139 -22.12 19.78 17.03
N SER A 140 -22.19 20.31 18.25
CA SER A 140 -22.37 21.74 18.49
C SER A 140 -21.20 22.57 17.97
N THR A 141 -19.96 22.11 18.16
CA THR A 141 -18.75 22.75 17.61
C THR A 141 -18.84 22.90 16.10
N LEU A 142 -19.17 21.81 15.37
CA LEU A 142 -19.32 21.83 13.91
C LEU A 142 -20.43 22.78 13.46
N TYR A 143 -21.58 22.75 14.15
CA TYR A 143 -22.70 23.65 13.85
C TYR A 143 -22.34 25.12 14.06
N GLN A 144 -21.69 25.47 15.18
CA GLN A 144 -21.29 26.84 15.47
C GLN A 144 -20.35 27.39 14.40
N VAL A 145 -19.36 26.60 13.98
CA VAL A 145 -18.45 27.02 12.90
C VAL A 145 -19.18 27.17 11.57
N SER A 146 -20.08 26.25 11.22
CA SER A 146 -20.91 26.38 10.02
C SER A 146 -21.73 27.69 10.02
N THR A 147 -22.26 28.12 11.18
CA THR A 147 -22.96 29.41 11.30
C THR A 147 -22.03 30.63 11.15
N ARG A 148 -20.76 30.53 11.56
CA ARG A 148 -19.75 31.59 11.31
C ARG A 148 -19.45 31.72 9.82
N LEU A 149 -19.55 30.62 9.07
CA LEU A 149 -19.33 30.52 7.63
C LEU A 149 -20.59 30.83 6.79
N ALA A 150 -21.56 31.59 7.32
CA ALA A 150 -22.87 31.82 6.69
C ALA A 150 -22.86 32.48 5.29
N SER A 151 -21.72 32.98 4.80
CA SER A 151 -21.62 33.55 3.45
C SER A 151 -21.59 32.46 2.37
N ASN A 152 -22.14 32.73 1.19
CA ASN A 152 -22.13 31.79 0.06
C ASN A 152 -20.71 31.41 -0.43
N ASN A 153 -19.68 32.18 -0.07
CA ASN A 153 -18.30 31.88 -0.46
C ASN A 153 -17.70 30.67 0.28
N TYR A 154 -18.39 30.16 1.31
CA TYR A 154 -17.95 29.02 2.12
C TYR A 154 -18.95 27.86 2.05
N SER A 155 -19.62 27.67 0.90
CA SER A 155 -20.62 26.61 0.76
C SER A 155 -19.99 25.23 0.92
N TYR A 156 -18.82 25.02 0.33
CA TYR A 156 -18.08 23.75 0.40
C TYR A 156 -17.69 23.40 1.85
N GLU A 157 -17.09 24.33 2.57
CA GLU A 157 -16.69 24.17 3.97
C GLU A 157 -17.89 23.87 4.88
N ARG A 158 -19.05 24.48 4.59
CA ARG A 158 -20.29 24.17 5.31
C ARG A 158 -20.81 22.78 5.01
N GLU A 159 -20.69 22.31 3.77
CA GLU A 159 -21.04 20.95 3.36
C GLU A 159 -20.16 19.94 4.07
N GLU A 160 -18.84 20.15 4.12
CA GLU A 160 -17.92 19.27 4.85
C GLU A 160 -18.26 19.15 6.34
N LEU A 161 -18.58 20.27 7.00
CA LEU A 161 -18.99 20.27 8.40
C LEU A 161 -20.34 19.55 8.61
N LEU A 162 -21.24 19.58 7.62
CA LEU A 162 -22.52 18.87 7.69
C LEU A 162 -22.32 17.36 7.48
N ILE A 163 -21.50 16.95 6.52
CA ILE A 163 -21.08 15.54 6.32
C ILE A 163 -20.50 14.98 7.62
N GLU A 164 -19.64 15.74 8.29
CA GLU A 164 -19.04 15.32 9.55
C GLU A 164 -20.06 15.18 10.69
N ARG A 165 -21.07 16.04 10.75
CA ARG A 165 -22.19 15.89 11.69
C ARG A 165 -23.02 14.64 11.39
N ILE A 166 -23.25 14.32 10.12
CA ILE A 166 -23.91 13.09 9.68
C ILE A 166 -23.10 11.87 10.15
N ARG A 167 -21.78 11.88 9.94
CA ARG A 167 -20.86 10.82 10.39
C ARG A 167 -20.98 10.57 11.89
N ILE A 168 -20.88 11.62 12.71
CA ILE A 168 -20.97 11.52 14.18
C ILE A 168 -22.34 10.96 14.58
N ALA A 169 -23.44 11.51 14.04
CA ALA A 169 -24.80 11.04 14.35
C ALA A 169 -24.97 9.55 13.99
N LYS A 170 -24.48 9.11 12.82
CA LYS A 170 -24.50 7.72 12.36
C LYS A 170 -23.72 6.81 13.32
N ASN A 171 -22.49 7.18 13.67
CA ASN A 171 -21.63 6.39 14.56
C ASN A 171 -22.21 6.20 15.97
N HIS A 172 -23.11 7.10 16.38
CA HIS A 172 -23.82 7.04 17.66
C HIS A 172 -25.27 6.54 17.56
N GLY A 173 -25.70 6.03 16.40
CA GLY A 173 -27.04 5.47 16.21
C GLY A 173 -28.18 6.50 16.25
N GLN A 174 -27.89 7.77 16.01
CA GLN A 174 -28.85 8.88 16.02
C GLN A 174 -29.52 9.04 14.65
N TRP A 175 -30.28 8.03 14.21
CA TRP A 175 -30.82 7.94 12.84
C TRP A 175 -31.76 9.08 12.44
N GLU A 176 -32.55 9.60 13.39
CA GLU A 176 -33.42 10.76 13.13
C GLU A 176 -32.59 11.98 12.73
N GLU A 177 -31.45 12.20 13.38
CA GLU A 177 -30.54 13.29 13.05
C GLU A 177 -29.82 13.04 11.72
N VAL A 178 -29.39 11.80 11.44
CA VAL A 178 -28.80 11.43 10.15
C VAL A 178 -29.75 11.78 9.00
N ASN A 179 -31.03 11.41 9.12
CA ASN A 179 -32.04 11.72 8.12
C ASN A 179 -32.30 13.22 8.01
N GLN A 180 -32.38 13.94 9.14
CA GLN A 180 -32.57 15.39 9.14
C GLN A 180 -31.41 16.12 8.45
N TYR A 181 -30.17 15.80 8.80
CA TYR A 181 -28.97 16.43 8.22
C TYR A 181 -28.79 16.05 6.75
N SER A 182 -29.11 14.80 6.37
CA SER A 182 -29.10 14.37 4.98
C SER A 182 -30.11 15.15 4.14
N GLN A 183 -31.33 15.35 4.66
CA GLN A 183 -32.35 16.15 3.99
C GLN A 183 -31.92 17.63 3.88
N GLU A 184 -31.32 18.20 4.93
CA GLU A 184 -30.76 19.56 4.91
C GLU A 184 -29.71 19.69 3.78
N MET A 185 -28.87 18.68 3.60
CA MET A 185 -27.86 18.66 2.53
C MET A 185 -28.50 18.55 1.14
N GLU A 186 -29.50 17.68 0.97
CA GLU A 186 -30.23 17.50 -0.30
C GLU A 186 -31.08 18.71 -0.69
N GLU A 187 -31.68 19.42 0.27
CA GLU A 187 -32.41 20.65 0.00
C GLU A 187 -31.49 21.77 -0.51
N ASN A 188 -30.21 21.70 -0.16
CA ASN A 188 -29.15 22.57 -0.66
C ASN A 188 -28.48 22.04 -1.96
N SER A 189 -28.97 20.94 -2.54
CA SER A 189 -28.36 20.18 -3.65
C SER A 189 -27.94 20.96 -4.91
N LYS A 190 -28.52 22.14 -5.17
CA LYS A 190 -28.15 22.96 -6.34
C LYS A 190 -26.71 23.47 -6.32
N THR A 191 -26.03 23.37 -5.18
CA THR A 191 -24.62 23.75 -5.00
C THR A 191 -23.72 22.59 -4.63
N LEU A 192 -24.26 21.37 -4.49
CA LEU A 192 -23.45 20.23 -4.05
C LEU A 192 -22.42 19.88 -5.12
N GLN A 193 -21.19 19.70 -4.66
CA GLN A 193 -20.14 19.09 -5.46
C GLN A 193 -20.44 17.60 -5.65
N ILE A 194 -19.99 17.04 -6.78
CA ILE A 194 -20.17 15.63 -7.11
C ILE A 194 -19.62 14.71 -6.01
N ASP A 195 -18.48 15.09 -5.43
CA ASP A 195 -17.83 14.43 -4.30
C ASP A 195 -18.69 14.42 -3.03
N SER A 196 -19.36 15.54 -2.72
CA SER A 196 -20.26 15.65 -1.57
C SER A 196 -21.48 14.72 -1.70
N ILE A 197 -21.99 14.54 -2.92
CA ILE A 197 -23.11 13.62 -3.21
C ILE A 197 -22.68 12.17 -2.98
N ALA A 198 -21.49 11.80 -3.47
CA ALA A 198 -20.95 10.46 -3.26
C ALA A 198 -20.76 10.13 -1.77
N GLN A 199 -20.18 11.06 -0.99
CA GLN A 199 -20.01 10.91 0.45
C GLN A 199 -21.34 10.76 1.18
N LEU A 200 -22.35 11.58 0.82
CA LEU A 200 -23.68 11.47 1.41
C LEU A 200 -24.33 10.11 1.12
N ALA A 201 -24.27 9.65 -0.13
CA ALA A 201 -24.81 8.35 -0.53
C ALA A 201 -24.12 7.20 0.21
N GLN A 202 -22.79 7.28 0.38
CA GLN A 202 -22.03 6.33 1.18
C GLN A 202 -22.54 6.31 2.64
N LEU A 203 -22.65 7.47 3.29
CA LEU A 203 -23.13 7.55 4.68
C LEU A 203 -24.57 7.02 4.84
N LYS A 204 -25.45 7.27 3.86
CA LYS A 204 -26.81 6.72 3.83
C LYS A 204 -26.82 5.21 3.68
N ALA A 205 -26.04 4.66 2.75
CA ALA A 205 -25.91 3.22 2.56
C ALA A 205 -25.36 2.52 3.81
N GLU A 206 -24.38 3.13 4.48
CA GLU A 206 -23.87 2.64 5.76
C GLU A 206 -24.93 2.67 6.86
N MET A 207 -25.72 3.74 6.95
CA MET A 207 -26.85 3.82 7.88
C MET A 207 -27.86 2.69 7.61
N LEU A 208 -28.23 2.48 6.34
CA LEU A 208 -29.16 1.42 5.94
C LEU A 208 -28.63 0.03 6.30
N LEU A 209 -27.33 -0.22 6.08
CA LEU A 209 -26.66 -1.43 6.55
C LEU A 209 -26.73 -1.60 8.07
N GLN A 210 -26.54 -0.52 8.83
CA GLN A 210 -26.66 -0.53 10.29
C GLN A 210 -28.09 -0.83 10.76
N GLN A 211 -29.09 -0.50 9.94
CA GLN A 211 -30.51 -0.83 10.18
C GLN A 211 -30.89 -2.24 9.70
N GLY A 212 -30.02 -2.92 8.95
CA GLY A 212 -30.23 -4.25 8.39
C GLY A 212 -30.83 -4.25 6.98
N ASP A 213 -30.96 -3.08 6.35
CA ASP A 213 -31.62 -2.88 5.05
C ASP A 213 -30.60 -2.89 3.90
N SER A 214 -29.91 -4.03 3.72
CA SER A 214 -28.83 -4.18 2.74
C SER A 214 -29.27 -3.99 1.27
N GLU A 215 -30.53 -4.31 0.95
CA GLU A 215 -31.07 -4.11 -0.40
C GLU A 215 -31.31 -2.63 -0.70
N GLU A 216 -31.81 -1.85 0.27
CA GLU A 216 -31.96 -0.40 0.12
C GLU A 216 -30.60 0.28 0.06
N ALA A 217 -29.63 -0.19 0.86
CA ALA A 217 -28.24 0.27 0.78
C ALA A 217 -27.66 0.05 -0.63
N TYR A 218 -27.85 -1.14 -1.21
CA TYR A 218 -27.40 -1.46 -2.57
C TYR A 218 -28.04 -0.53 -3.61
N GLN A 219 -29.34 -0.28 -3.50
CA GLN A 219 -30.06 0.62 -4.41
C GLN A 219 -29.56 2.07 -4.30
N GLU A 220 -29.30 2.56 -3.09
CA GLU A 220 -28.78 3.91 -2.87
C GLU A 220 -27.40 4.08 -3.52
N VAL A 221 -26.50 3.10 -3.33
CA VAL A 221 -25.14 3.14 -3.91
C VAL A 221 -25.18 3.04 -5.45
N THR A 222 -25.93 2.08 -6.00
CA THR A 222 -26.04 1.95 -7.47
C THR A 222 -26.69 3.19 -8.11
N LYS A 223 -27.63 3.84 -7.43
CA LYS A 223 -28.20 5.12 -7.89
C LYS A 223 -27.16 6.24 -7.84
N ALA A 224 -26.38 6.33 -6.77
CA ALA A 224 -25.34 7.32 -6.62
C ALA A 224 -24.22 7.16 -7.66
N ILE A 225 -23.79 5.92 -7.95
CA ILE A 225 -22.81 5.63 -9.02
C ILE A 225 -23.29 6.16 -10.37
N LYS A 226 -24.55 5.86 -10.75
CA LYS A 226 -25.11 6.35 -12.02
C LYS A 226 -25.18 7.88 -12.08
N GLN A 227 -25.61 8.50 -10.99
CA GLN A 227 -25.65 9.96 -10.90
C GLN A 227 -24.25 10.56 -11.03
N TYR A 228 -23.26 9.95 -10.38
CA TYR A 228 -21.86 10.35 -10.45
C TYR A 228 -21.31 10.25 -11.88
N GLU A 229 -21.54 9.14 -12.58
CA GLU A 229 -21.15 8.97 -13.98
C GLU A 229 -21.78 10.03 -14.90
N GLU A 230 -23.06 10.35 -14.69
CA GLU A 230 -23.78 11.38 -15.46
C GLU A 230 -23.23 12.78 -15.18
N ASP A 231 -23.04 13.15 -13.91
CA ASP A 231 -22.54 14.47 -13.51
C ASP A 231 -21.09 14.69 -13.94
N TYR A 232 -20.24 13.66 -13.80
CA TYR A 232 -18.85 13.69 -14.26
C TYR A 232 -18.78 13.90 -15.76
N LYS A 233 -19.65 13.24 -16.54
CA LYS A 233 -19.73 13.45 -17.99
C LYS A 233 -20.12 14.89 -18.33
N ILE A 234 -21.12 15.45 -17.64
CA ILE A 234 -21.56 16.84 -17.83
C ILE A 234 -20.43 17.82 -17.49
N GLU A 235 -19.69 17.56 -16.42
CA GLU A 235 -18.55 18.38 -16.01
C GLU A 235 -17.41 18.32 -17.03
N ARG A 236 -17.06 17.13 -17.50
CA ARG A 236 -16.05 16.93 -18.55
C ARG A 236 -16.42 17.65 -19.85
N GLU A 237 -17.70 17.63 -20.24
CA GLU A 237 -18.20 18.38 -21.40
C GLU A 237 -18.08 19.91 -21.22
N LYS A 238 -18.12 20.43 -19.99
CA LYS A 238 -17.94 21.87 -19.70
C LYS A 238 -16.47 22.30 -19.71
N TRP A 239 -15.55 21.41 -19.35
CA TRP A 239 -14.12 21.68 -19.18
C TRP A 239 -13.24 21.03 -20.26
N SER A 240 -13.83 20.66 -21.41
CA SER A 240 -13.20 19.86 -22.47
C SER A 240 -11.94 20.45 -23.13
N ASP A 241 -11.54 21.67 -22.77
CA ASP A 241 -10.32 22.33 -23.24
C ASP A 241 -9.10 22.06 -22.32
N SER A 242 -9.28 21.29 -21.23
CA SER A 242 -8.17 20.82 -20.41
C SER A 242 -7.65 19.48 -20.93
N ASP A 243 -6.36 19.41 -21.27
CA ASP A 243 -5.62 18.19 -21.64
C ASP A 243 -5.49 17.19 -20.46
N ASP A 244 -6.36 17.26 -19.47
CA ASP A 244 -6.28 16.45 -18.26
C ASP A 244 -6.92 15.08 -18.53
N GLU A 245 -6.08 14.08 -18.81
CA GLU A 245 -6.47 12.68 -19.07
C GLU A 245 -6.97 11.93 -17.82
N THR A 246 -7.26 12.62 -16.71
CA THR A 246 -7.89 11.97 -15.56
C THR A 246 -9.20 11.32 -15.97
N THR A 247 -9.28 10.01 -15.80
CA THR A 247 -10.49 9.24 -16.03
C THR A 247 -11.31 9.13 -14.74
N ILE A 248 -12.61 8.87 -14.85
CA ILE A 248 -13.51 8.76 -13.69
C ILE A 248 -13.03 7.68 -12.71
N GLU A 249 -12.35 6.66 -13.23
CA GLU A 249 -11.78 5.55 -12.50
C GLU A 249 -10.65 5.98 -11.54
N TYR A 250 -10.02 7.14 -11.71
CA TYR A 250 -9.04 7.65 -10.75
C TYR A 250 -9.66 8.51 -9.64
N ASN A 251 -10.96 8.81 -9.71
CA ASN A 251 -11.61 9.57 -8.65
C ASN A 251 -11.85 8.69 -7.41
N HIS A 252 -11.31 9.13 -6.28
CA HIS A 252 -11.36 8.41 -5.00
C HIS A 252 -12.79 8.17 -4.48
N TYR A 253 -13.71 9.13 -4.60
CA TYR A 253 -15.08 8.96 -4.11
C TYR A 253 -15.87 7.99 -4.99
N TYR A 254 -15.63 8.02 -6.31
CA TYR A 254 -16.20 7.03 -7.23
C TYR A 254 -15.69 5.61 -6.90
N GLN A 255 -14.39 5.44 -6.67
CA GLN A 255 -13.82 4.15 -6.27
C GLN A 255 -14.39 3.62 -4.94
N ARG A 256 -14.59 4.49 -3.93
CA ARG A 256 -15.28 4.12 -2.69
C ARG A 256 -16.71 3.63 -2.92
N LEU A 257 -17.47 4.29 -3.80
CA LEU A 257 -18.81 3.83 -4.17
C LEU A 257 -18.77 2.46 -4.88
N LYS A 258 -17.82 2.23 -5.78
CA LYS A 258 -17.64 0.94 -6.48
C LYS A 258 -17.25 -0.18 -5.51
N SER A 259 -16.32 0.07 -4.58
CA SER A 259 -15.96 -0.85 -3.49
C SER A 259 -17.19 -1.22 -2.66
N LEU A 260 -18.00 -0.24 -2.29
CA LEU A 260 -19.23 -0.45 -1.52
C LEU A 260 -20.30 -1.23 -2.31
N GLU A 261 -20.46 -0.95 -3.61
CA GLU A 261 -21.36 -1.70 -4.49
C GLU A 261 -20.95 -3.18 -4.56
N GLN A 262 -19.65 -3.44 -4.72
CA GLN A 262 -19.10 -4.80 -4.76
C GLN A 262 -19.38 -5.52 -3.44
N THR A 263 -19.06 -4.90 -2.31
CA THR A 263 -19.37 -5.41 -0.97
C THR A 263 -20.85 -5.79 -0.83
N LEU A 264 -21.74 -4.87 -1.17
CA LEU A 264 -23.18 -5.06 -1.06
C LEU A 264 -23.69 -6.17 -1.99
N SER A 265 -23.09 -6.31 -3.17
CA SER A 265 -23.41 -7.39 -4.11
C SER A 265 -23.03 -8.77 -3.56
N VAL A 266 -21.90 -8.88 -2.86
CA VAL A 266 -21.45 -10.13 -2.20
C VAL A 266 -22.39 -10.48 -1.06
N LEU A 267 -22.76 -9.50 -0.23
CA LEU A 267 -23.73 -9.70 0.86
C LEU A 267 -25.08 -10.20 0.33
N LYS A 268 -25.56 -9.59 -0.77
CA LYS A 268 -26.78 -9.99 -1.46
C LYS A 268 -26.68 -11.43 -1.99
N ALA A 269 -25.56 -11.80 -2.60
CA ALA A 269 -25.31 -13.15 -3.11
C ALA A 269 -25.31 -14.21 -1.99
N ARG A 270 -24.79 -13.87 -0.81
CA ARG A 270 -24.79 -14.74 0.38
C ARG A 270 -26.16 -14.84 1.08
N GLY A 271 -27.16 -14.07 0.65
CA GLY A 271 -28.46 -13.98 1.34
C GLY A 271 -28.37 -13.47 2.77
N GLY A 272 -27.26 -12.81 3.13
CA GLY A 272 -26.96 -12.38 4.49
C GLY A 272 -27.57 -11.01 4.82
N VAL A 273 -27.92 -10.83 6.09
CA VAL A 273 -28.13 -9.49 6.66
C VAL A 273 -26.73 -8.96 6.95
N GLY A 274 -26.21 -8.07 6.10
CA GLY A 274 -24.90 -7.47 6.31
C GLY A 274 -24.91 -6.60 7.57
N LYS A 275 -24.50 -7.17 8.70
CA LYS A 275 -24.40 -6.43 9.96
C LYS A 275 -23.07 -5.69 9.98
N VAL A 276 -23.09 -4.43 10.40
CA VAL A 276 -21.85 -3.76 10.79
C VAL A 276 -21.30 -4.38 12.07
N VAL A 277 -19.99 -4.33 12.22
CA VAL A 277 -19.30 -4.88 13.39
C VAL A 277 -18.50 -3.80 14.11
N LYS A 278 -18.09 -4.13 15.33
CA LYS A 278 -17.03 -3.42 16.03
C LYS A 278 -15.70 -4.12 15.79
N ILE A 279 -14.65 -3.36 15.54
CA ILE A 279 -13.27 -3.88 15.52
C ILE A 279 -12.52 -3.24 16.65
N SER A 280 -11.85 -4.02 17.48
CA SER A 280 -11.08 -3.51 18.63
C SER A 280 -9.80 -4.31 18.83
N GLY A 281 -8.87 -3.77 19.59
CA GLY A 281 -7.66 -4.49 19.96
C GLY A 281 -6.74 -3.67 20.82
N ARG A 282 -5.52 -4.17 21.02
CA ARG A 282 -4.45 -3.45 21.71
C ARG A 282 -3.19 -3.37 20.86
N VAL A 283 -2.45 -2.28 21.04
CA VAL A 283 -1.10 -2.11 20.50
C VAL A 283 -0.10 -2.20 21.65
N VAL A 284 0.72 -3.25 21.63
CA VAL A 284 1.70 -3.54 22.68
C VAL A 284 3.06 -3.87 22.09
N LYS A 285 4.12 -3.69 22.87
CA LYS A 285 5.44 -4.29 22.60
C LYS A 285 5.42 -5.75 23.05
N SER A 286 6.29 -6.60 22.50
CA SER A 286 6.37 -8.02 22.89
C SER A 286 6.83 -8.25 24.33
N ASP A 287 7.38 -7.21 25.00
CA ASP A 287 7.62 -7.20 26.44
C ASP A 287 6.37 -6.89 27.30
N GLY A 288 5.23 -6.63 26.66
CA GLY A 288 3.96 -6.31 27.30
C GLY A 288 3.69 -4.82 27.53
N THR A 289 4.60 -3.93 27.15
CA THR A 289 4.41 -2.47 27.32
C THR A 289 3.30 -1.96 26.38
N PRO A 290 2.21 -1.35 26.89
CA PRO A 290 1.17 -0.77 26.04
C PRO A 290 1.66 0.53 25.38
N LEU A 291 1.24 0.74 24.14
CA LEU A 291 1.55 1.95 23.38
C LEU A 291 0.34 2.87 23.30
N LYS A 292 0.44 4.03 23.95
CA LYS A 292 -0.60 5.08 23.97
C LYS A 292 -0.44 6.07 22.83
N ASN A 293 -1.55 6.69 22.43
CA ASN A 293 -1.59 7.73 21.38
C ASN A 293 -0.97 7.28 20.05
N ILE A 294 -1.07 5.99 19.71
CA ILE A 294 -0.74 5.46 18.39
C ILE A 294 -1.95 5.67 17.50
N GLY A 295 -1.73 6.19 16.29
CA GLY A 295 -2.76 6.21 15.24
C GLY A 295 -3.05 4.79 14.81
N VAL A 296 -4.31 4.38 14.82
CA VAL A 296 -4.73 3.09 14.26
C VAL A 296 -5.72 3.39 13.16
N PHE A 297 -5.46 2.84 11.98
CA PHE A 297 -6.23 3.07 10.76
C PHE A 297 -6.69 1.72 10.20
N LEU A 298 -7.91 1.69 9.68
CA LEU A 298 -8.45 0.52 9.02
C LEU A 298 -8.78 0.88 7.57
N LYS A 299 -7.91 0.45 6.65
CA LYS A 299 -7.98 0.76 5.22
C LYS A 299 -8.79 -0.30 4.50
N GLU A 300 -9.64 0.10 3.57
CA GLU A 300 -10.27 -0.84 2.65
C GLU A 300 -9.19 -1.45 1.74
N GLU A 301 -9.27 -2.76 1.48
CA GLU A 301 -8.27 -3.48 0.68
C GLU A 301 -8.11 -2.89 -0.73
N SER A 302 -9.20 -2.37 -1.32
CA SER A 302 -9.18 -1.69 -2.61
C SER A 302 -8.36 -0.39 -2.62
N ASP A 303 -8.08 0.17 -1.45
CA ASP A 303 -7.30 1.40 -1.25
C ASP A 303 -6.00 1.08 -0.47
N LYS A 304 -5.48 -0.16 -0.53
CA LYS A 304 -4.28 -0.50 0.25
C LYS A 304 -3.01 0.23 -0.20
N ASN A 305 -2.95 0.71 -1.45
CA ASN A 305 -1.71 1.20 -2.09
C ASN A 305 -1.43 2.70 -1.93
N HIS A 306 -2.34 3.51 -1.36
CA HIS A 306 -2.04 4.91 -1.08
C HIS A 306 -1.48 5.09 0.35
N THR A 307 -0.73 6.17 0.55
CA THR A 307 -0.34 6.63 1.89
C THR A 307 -1.56 6.97 2.73
N ILE A 308 -1.49 6.69 4.04
CA ILE A 308 -2.53 7.05 5.00
C ILE A 308 -2.91 8.53 4.83
N ARG A 309 -4.20 8.80 4.60
CA ARG A 309 -4.71 10.15 4.40
C ARG A 309 -5.39 10.68 5.66
N PRO A 310 -5.39 12.01 5.85
CA PRO A 310 -6.17 12.67 6.91
C PRO A 310 -7.65 12.26 6.98
N ASP A 311 -8.23 11.90 5.85
CA ASP A 311 -9.64 11.54 5.68
C ASP A 311 -9.90 10.02 5.64
N GLU A 312 -8.98 9.20 6.18
CA GLU A 312 -9.24 7.77 6.38
C GLU A 312 -10.58 7.58 7.10
N LYS A 313 -11.42 6.72 6.53
CA LYS A 313 -12.79 6.46 7.02
C LYS A 313 -12.81 5.95 8.46
N TYR A 314 -11.92 5.02 8.76
CA TYR A 314 -11.77 4.38 10.05
C TYR A 314 -10.40 4.72 10.61
N GLN A 315 -10.35 5.70 11.50
CA GLN A 315 -9.14 6.12 12.20
C GLN A 315 -9.44 6.38 13.67
N THR A 316 -8.51 6.03 14.56
CA THR A 316 -8.63 6.23 16.00
C THR A 316 -7.25 6.33 16.65
N LEU A 317 -7.21 6.67 17.94
CA LEU A 317 -5.99 6.70 18.74
C LEU A 317 -6.06 5.66 19.85
N THR A 318 -4.95 5.00 20.15
CA THR A 318 -4.87 4.13 21.32
C THR A 318 -4.95 4.92 22.63
N ASP A 319 -5.60 4.34 23.64
CA ASP A 319 -5.63 4.89 24.99
C ASP A 319 -4.37 4.55 25.80
N ASN A 320 -4.37 4.85 27.12
CA ASN A 320 -3.23 4.60 28.00
C ASN A 320 -2.89 3.11 28.17
N ASP A 321 -3.84 2.20 27.93
CA ASP A 321 -3.67 0.75 27.98
C ASP A 321 -3.36 0.16 26.58
N GLY A 322 -3.16 1.03 25.59
CA GLY A 322 -2.93 0.66 24.20
C GLY A 322 -4.19 0.22 23.46
N TYR A 323 -5.38 0.37 24.05
CA TYR A 323 -6.65 -0.10 23.47
C TYR A 323 -7.14 0.85 22.38
N TYR A 324 -7.67 0.28 21.29
CA TYR A 324 -8.32 1.00 20.22
C TYR A 324 -9.65 0.35 19.83
N GLU A 325 -10.54 1.13 19.21
CA GLU A 325 -11.85 0.67 18.75
C GLU A 325 -12.35 1.44 17.53
N PHE A 326 -12.89 0.71 16.56
CA PHE A 326 -13.68 1.19 15.44
C PHE A 326 -15.12 0.69 15.57
N LYS A 327 -16.09 1.59 15.34
CA LYS A 327 -17.53 1.28 15.39
C LYS A 327 -18.13 1.34 14.00
N GLY A 328 -19.14 0.50 13.76
CA GLY A 328 -19.90 0.56 12.53
C GLY A 328 -19.06 0.20 11.30
N VAL A 329 -18.13 -0.74 11.46
CA VAL A 329 -17.33 -1.25 10.36
C VAL A 329 -18.22 -2.10 9.47
N ILE A 330 -18.36 -1.71 8.21
CA ILE A 330 -19.17 -2.46 7.26
C ILE A 330 -18.46 -3.76 6.87
N PRO A 331 -19.18 -4.79 6.40
CA PRO A 331 -18.54 -5.97 5.82
C PRO A 331 -17.62 -5.56 4.67
N ASN A 332 -16.35 -5.95 4.69
CA ASN A 332 -15.37 -5.83 3.60
C ASN A 332 -14.07 -6.52 4.05
N ASN A 333 -13.05 -6.55 3.19
CA ASN A 333 -11.67 -6.85 3.57
C ASN A 333 -10.93 -5.56 3.87
N TYR A 334 -10.16 -5.57 4.96
CA TYR A 334 -9.43 -4.40 5.43
C TYR A 334 -7.97 -4.72 5.74
N GLN A 335 -7.09 -3.76 5.57
CA GLN A 335 -5.75 -3.79 6.17
C GLN A 335 -5.69 -2.84 7.35
N LEU A 336 -5.09 -3.30 8.44
CA LEU A 336 -4.85 -2.46 9.58
C LEU A 336 -3.50 -1.75 9.39
N ALA A 337 -3.44 -0.48 9.77
CA ALA A 337 -2.23 0.32 9.71
C ALA A 337 -2.04 1.07 11.03
N ILE A 338 -0.79 1.36 11.38
CA ILE A 338 -0.44 2.17 12.55
C ILE A 338 0.37 3.40 12.14
N GLY A 339 0.06 4.53 12.77
CA GLY A 339 0.90 5.72 12.78
C GLY A 339 1.62 5.80 14.12
N ILE A 340 2.96 5.85 14.09
CA ILE A 340 3.81 5.78 15.28
C ILE A 340 4.93 6.82 15.22
N HIS A 341 5.31 7.35 16.38
CA HIS A 341 6.47 8.24 16.52
C HIS A 341 7.78 7.47 16.69
N TYR A 342 8.89 8.08 16.32
CA TYR A 342 10.22 7.45 16.36
C TYR A 342 10.61 6.91 17.75
N ASP A 343 10.28 7.64 18.82
CA ASP A 343 10.56 7.24 20.21
C ASP A 343 9.75 6.03 20.67
N GLN A 344 8.61 5.76 20.03
CA GLN A 344 7.74 4.63 20.35
C GLN A 344 8.21 3.33 19.65
N ILE A 345 8.78 3.43 18.44
CA ILE A 345 9.16 2.29 17.58
C ILE A 345 10.65 1.91 17.65
N SER A 346 11.55 2.78 18.12
CA SER A 346 13.00 2.52 18.15
C SER A 346 13.36 1.17 18.78
N GLY A 347 14.00 0.28 18.01
CA GLY A 347 14.36 -1.09 18.44
C GLY A 347 13.26 -2.15 18.25
N TRP A 348 12.13 -1.76 17.65
CA TRP A 348 10.97 -2.61 17.46
C TRP A 348 10.49 -2.58 16.00
N THR A 349 9.73 -3.60 15.63
CA THR A 349 9.16 -3.75 14.30
C THR A 349 7.78 -4.37 14.41
N TRP A 350 6.84 -3.90 13.59
CA TRP A 350 5.59 -4.63 13.42
C TRP A 350 5.77 -5.63 12.29
N VAL A 351 5.66 -6.90 12.62
CA VAL A 351 5.70 -7.98 11.64
C VAL A 351 4.29 -8.19 11.10
N THR A 352 4.17 -8.06 9.78
CA THR A 352 2.94 -8.27 9.03
C THR A 352 3.31 -8.89 7.69
N ASP A 353 2.48 -9.80 7.21
CA ASP A 353 2.49 -10.25 5.82
C ASP A 353 1.89 -9.15 4.93
N MET A 354 2.27 -9.06 3.66
CA MET A 354 1.74 -8.03 2.75
C MET A 354 0.25 -8.22 2.42
N TYR A 355 -0.25 -9.44 2.58
CA TYR A 355 -1.63 -9.84 2.36
C TYR A 355 -2.43 -9.99 3.67
N ASP A 356 -1.84 -9.59 4.82
CA ASP A 356 -2.54 -9.62 6.10
C ASP A 356 -3.78 -8.71 6.05
N THR A 357 -4.95 -9.33 6.03
CA THR A 357 -6.25 -8.66 5.99
C THR A 357 -7.17 -9.09 7.13
N VAL A 358 -8.03 -8.17 7.55
CA VAL A 358 -9.13 -8.40 8.47
C VAL A 358 -10.41 -8.53 7.66
N ALA A 359 -10.83 -9.77 7.39
CA ALA A 359 -12.06 -10.05 6.67
C ALA A 359 -13.29 -9.88 7.57
N ILE A 360 -14.17 -8.95 7.20
CA ILE A 360 -15.46 -8.72 7.84
C ILE A 360 -16.56 -9.22 6.92
N ASP A 361 -17.15 -10.37 7.25
CA ASP A 361 -18.19 -11.03 6.46
C ASP A 361 -19.62 -10.64 6.88
N GLY A 362 -19.76 -9.85 7.93
CA GLY A 362 -21.04 -9.47 8.53
C GLY A 362 -21.73 -10.58 9.34
N SER A 363 -21.08 -11.73 9.55
CA SER A 363 -21.63 -12.88 10.31
C SER A 363 -21.25 -12.86 11.79
N LYS A 364 -20.11 -12.26 12.13
CA LYS A 364 -19.61 -12.10 13.51
C LYS A 364 -20.13 -10.82 14.14
N ASP A 365 -20.29 -10.81 15.47
CA ASP A 365 -20.72 -9.60 16.19
C ASP A 365 -19.61 -8.55 16.28
N ASP A 366 -18.47 -8.92 16.86
CA ASP A 366 -17.30 -8.06 17.07
C ASP A 366 -16.02 -8.83 16.69
N VAL A 367 -15.03 -8.13 16.15
CA VAL A 367 -13.71 -8.66 15.79
C VAL A 367 -12.63 -8.06 16.69
N THR A 368 -11.73 -8.91 17.18
CA THR A 368 -10.55 -8.48 17.95
C THR A 368 -9.28 -8.71 17.16
N TYR A 369 -8.43 -7.69 17.03
CA TYR A 369 -7.15 -7.76 16.33
C TYR A 369 -6.07 -7.04 17.14
N ASP A 370 -5.20 -7.79 17.80
CA ASP A 370 -4.11 -7.21 18.60
C ASP A 370 -2.85 -7.02 17.73
N ILE A 371 -2.16 -5.89 17.94
CA ILE A 371 -0.89 -5.57 17.31
C ILE A 371 0.20 -5.74 18.35
N THR A 372 1.19 -6.56 18.02
CA THR A 372 2.39 -6.74 18.84
C THR A 372 3.62 -6.30 18.06
N LEU A 373 4.31 -5.28 18.55
CA LEU A 373 5.61 -4.91 18.04
C LEU A 373 6.66 -5.87 18.59
N GLN A 374 7.43 -6.46 17.70
CA GLN A 374 8.50 -7.41 18.01
C GLN A 374 9.82 -6.68 18.14
N LYS A 375 10.68 -7.15 19.03
CA LYS A 375 12.03 -6.60 19.18
C LYS A 375 12.85 -6.97 17.94
N LEU A 376 13.64 -6.02 17.44
CA LEU A 376 14.55 -6.27 16.32
C LEU A 376 15.61 -7.32 16.65
N ILE A 377 15.97 -8.13 15.65
CA ILE A 377 17.09 -9.08 15.75
C ILE A 377 18.41 -8.31 15.75
N ALA A 378 19.27 -8.55 16.74
CA ALA A 378 20.62 -7.99 16.74
C ALA A 378 21.52 -8.74 15.73
N ILE A 379 22.17 -7.99 14.83
CA ILE A 379 23.16 -8.51 13.89
C ILE A 379 24.58 -8.40 14.46
N LYS A 380 25.48 -9.30 14.02
CA LYS A 380 26.85 -9.37 14.54
C LYS A 380 27.93 -9.18 13.47
N THR A 381 27.83 -9.88 12.33
CA THR A 381 28.81 -9.77 11.24
C THR A 381 28.18 -10.21 9.90
N PRO A 382 28.56 -9.62 8.76
CA PRO A 382 29.44 -8.45 8.61
C PRO A 382 28.72 -7.16 9.02
N VAL A 383 29.42 -6.23 9.66
CA VAL A 383 28.84 -4.94 10.09
C VAL A 383 29.80 -3.80 9.83
N ASN A 384 29.30 -2.56 9.89
CA ASN A 384 30.11 -1.35 9.93
C ASN A 384 31.13 -1.22 8.77
N GLU A 385 30.69 -1.55 7.55
CA GLU A 385 31.47 -1.39 6.31
C GLU A 385 32.68 -2.31 6.20
N GLU A 386 32.63 -3.50 6.79
CA GLU A 386 33.65 -4.53 6.60
C GLU A 386 33.90 -4.83 5.11
N GLU A 387 35.17 -4.86 4.70
CA GLU A 387 35.61 -5.24 3.36
C GLU A 387 35.92 -6.74 3.31
N LEU A 388 35.18 -7.48 2.48
CA LEU A 388 35.24 -8.93 2.39
C LEU A 388 35.91 -9.36 1.08
N VAL A 389 37.02 -10.09 1.16
CA VAL A 389 37.82 -10.52 -0.01
C VAL A 389 37.75 -12.02 -0.29
N ASP A 390 37.19 -12.79 0.63
CA ASP A 390 37.12 -14.24 0.53
C ASP A 390 35.98 -14.70 -0.40
N ASN A 391 36.05 -15.96 -0.85
CA ASN A 391 35.01 -16.57 -1.72
C ASN A 391 33.72 -16.93 -0.96
N THR A 392 33.69 -16.72 0.34
CA THR A 392 32.57 -17.03 1.23
C THR A 392 32.45 -15.91 2.25
N VAL A 393 31.21 -15.52 2.53
CA VAL A 393 30.89 -14.51 3.55
C VAL A 393 30.21 -15.21 4.71
N HIS A 394 30.75 -14.97 5.91
CA HIS A 394 30.15 -15.43 7.15
C HIS A 394 29.15 -14.40 7.68
N PHE A 395 27.90 -14.81 7.86
CA PHE A 395 26.83 -14.02 8.46
C PHE A 395 26.50 -14.58 9.85
N GLU A 396 26.33 -13.71 10.85
CA GLU A 396 25.94 -14.12 12.21
C GLU A 396 24.98 -13.10 12.85
N TRP A 397 23.97 -13.60 13.57
CA TRP A 397 22.96 -12.80 14.27
C TRP A 397 22.53 -13.42 15.61
N GLU A 398 21.64 -12.75 16.32
CA GLU A 398 21.00 -13.24 17.54
C GLU A 398 19.98 -14.34 17.23
N GLU A 399 20.06 -15.47 17.93
CA GLU A 399 19.08 -16.56 17.82
C GLU A 399 17.71 -16.11 18.34
N VAL A 400 16.66 -16.42 17.57
CA VAL A 400 15.27 -16.10 17.90
C VAL A 400 14.55 -17.34 18.42
N GLU A 401 13.95 -17.24 19.59
CA GLU A 401 13.16 -18.33 20.17
C GLU A 401 11.96 -18.68 19.27
N GLY A 402 11.80 -19.98 18.97
CA GLY A 402 10.73 -20.49 18.11
C GLY A 402 11.01 -20.45 16.61
N ALA A 403 12.16 -19.91 16.17
CA ALA A 403 12.54 -19.90 14.77
C ALA A 403 12.85 -21.31 14.26
N SER A 404 12.20 -21.71 13.17
CA SER A 404 12.47 -22.95 12.43
C SER A 404 13.44 -22.74 11.28
N TYR A 405 13.53 -21.52 10.75
CA TYR A 405 14.54 -21.08 9.80
C TYR A 405 14.65 -19.56 9.76
N TYR A 406 15.67 -19.08 9.05
CA TYR A 406 15.94 -17.67 8.79
C TYR A 406 16.06 -17.42 7.29
N GLU A 407 15.83 -16.18 6.92
CA GLU A 407 16.09 -15.64 5.59
C GLU A 407 17.02 -14.44 5.69
N LEU A 408 18.06 -14.42 4.86
CA LEU A 408 18.92 -13.27 4.65
C LEU A 408 18.43 -12.47 3.44
N GLY A 409 18.03 -11.23 3.66
CA GLY A 409 17.71 -10.27 2.60
C GLY A 409 18.91 -9.39 2.28
N PHE A 410 19.08 -9.02 1.02
CA PHE A 410 20.20 -8.23 0.53
C PHE A 410 19.75 -7.01 -0.26
N GLY A 411 20.59 -5.98 -0.25
CA GLY A 411 20.49 -4.88 -1.17
C GLY A 411 21.78 -4.09 -1.31
N TYR A 412 21.77 -3.12 -2.21
CA TYR A 412 22.94 -2.30 -2.55
C TYR A 412 22.57 -0.84 -2.78
N GLU A 413 23.52 0.03 -2.50
CA GLU A 413 23.39 1.47 -2.67
C GLU A 413 23.39 1.84 -4.17
N ILE A 414 22.50 2.75 -4.55
CA ILE A 414 22.47 3.42 -5.84
C ILE A 414 22.45 4.93 -5.62
N ASP A 415 22.64 5.70 -6.69
CA ASP A 415 22.57 7.15 -6.60
C ASP A 415 21.14 7.55 -6.19
N GLY A 416 20.99 8.18 -5.02
CA GLY A 416 19.70 8.63 -4.49
C GLY A 416 18.90 7.57 -3.71
N GLY A 417 19.42 6.37 -3.45
CA GLY A 417 18.69 5.37 -2.66
C GLY A 417 19.34 4.00 -2.56
N TRP A 418 18.52 2.99 -2.28
CA TRP A 418 18.94 1.60 -2.14
C TRP A 418 18.01 0.70 -2.96
N ILE A 419 18.57 -0.36 -3.54
CA ILE A 419 17.80 -1.43 -4.17
C ILE A 419 17.90 -2.67 -3.30
N GLY A 420 16.78 -3.26 -2.90
CA GLY A 420 16.71 -4.56 -2.22
C GLY A 420 15.89 -5.54 -3.06
N THR A 421 16.51 -6.62 -3.53
CA THR A 421 15.94 -7.48 -4.59
C THR A 421 16.23 -8.97 -4.42
N GLY A 422 17.05 -9.36 -3.45
CA GLY A 422 17.46 -10.75 -3.31
C GLY A 422 17.39 -11.25 -1.88
N SER A 423 17.03 -12.52 -1.72
CA SER A 423 17.10 -13.20 -0.44
C SER A 423 17.65 -14.63 -0.58
N ILE A 424 18.20 -15.14 0.52
CA ILE A 424 18.63 -16.52 0.69
C ILE A 424 17.91 -17.06 1.92
N SER A 425 17.02 -18.03 1.71
CA SER A 425 16.11 -18.55 2.73
C SER A 425 16.52 -19.94 3.24
N ASN A 426 15.70 -20.51 4.14
CA ASN A 426 15.84 -21.85 4.71
C ASN A 426 17.12 -22.10 5.54
N ILE A 427 17.74 -21.05 6.07
CA ILE A 427 18.90 -21.19 6.95
C ILE A 427 18.44 -21.65 8.34
N LYS A 428 18.95 -22.79 8.83
CA LYS A 428 18.46 -23.41 10.08
C LYS A 428 19.17 -22.93 11.34
N GLU A 429 20.33 -22.32 11.22
CA GLU A 429 21.14 -21.82 12.34
C GLU A 429 21.12 -20.28 12.38
N SER A 430 21.52 -19.67 13.50
CA SER A 430 21.67 -18.20 13.62
C SER A 430 22.97 -17.66 13.00
N GLN A 431 23.52 -18.41 12.05
CA GLN A 431 24.73 -18.12 11.30
C GLN A 431 24.69 -18.85 9.95
N ALA A 432 25.39 -18.31 8.94
CA ALA A 432 25.54 -18.97 7.65
C ALA A 432 26.83 -18.56 6.94
N ASP A 433 27.46 -19.52 6.27
CA ASP A 433 28.56 -19.28 5.35
C ASP A 433 28.00 -19.30 3.91
N ILE A 434 27.91 -18.13 3.28
CA ILE A 434 27.30 -17.96 1.96
C ILE A 434 28.41 -17.78 0.90
N PRO A 435 28.48 -18.65 -0.13
CA PRO A 435 29.36 -18.43 -1.27
C PRO A 435 29.08 -17.08 -1.96
N VAL A 436 30.14 -16.34 -2.29
CA VAL A 436 30.01 -15.04 -2.97
C VAL A 436 29.28 -15.17 -4.32
N GLU A 437 29.47 -16.28 -5.03
CA GLU A 437 28.75 -16.55 -6.29
C GLU A 437 27.22 -16.61 -6.11
N ASP A 438 26.72 -17.07 -4.95
CA ASP A 438 25.28 -17.11 -4.68
C ASP A 438 24.74 -15.68 -4.49
N ILE A 439 25.52 -14.79 -3.87
CA ILE A 439 25.19 -13.36 -3.75
C ILE A 439 25.22 -12.69 -5.14
N TYR A 440 26.20 -13.02 -5.99
CA TYR A 440 26.28 -12.51 -7.36
C TYR A 440 25.14 -12.99 -8.27
N ASN A 441 24.53 -14.14 -7.94
CA ASN A 441 23.36 -14.68 -8.63
C ASN A 441 22.04 -14.03 -8.20
N LEU A 442 22.01 -13.23 -7.14
CA LEU A 442 20.82 -12.50 -6.75
C LEU A 442 20.41 -11.52 -7.85
N GLN A 443 19.10 -11.38 -8.03
CA GLN A 443 18.53 -10.43 -8.98
C GLN A 443 18.97 -9.01 -8.64
N GLY A 444 19.40 -8.23 -9.63
CA GLY A 444 19.61 -6.79 -9.48
C GLY A 444 18.41 -6.02 -10.03
N GLY A 445 18.10 -4.88 -9.43
CA GLY A 445 17.14 -3.93 -9.99
C GLY A 445 17.80 -3.00 -11.01
N VAL A 446 17.06 -2.59 -12.03
CA VAL A 446 17.47 -1.57 -12.99
C VAL A 446 17.02 -0.21 -12.47
N ALA A 447 17.95 0.72 -12.28
CA ALA A 447 17.66 2.10 -11.90
C ALA A 447 17.94 3.04 -13.07
N PHE A 448 17.07 4.01 -13.27
CA PHE A 448 17.28 5.11 -14.21
C PHE A 448 17.72 6.34 -13.42
N GLY A 449 18.79 7.01 -13.87
CA GLY A 449 19.21 8.28 -13.30
C GLY A 449 18.40 9.46 -13.85
N ASP A 450 18.73 10.68 -13.42
CA ASP A 450 18.06 11.95 -13.80
C ASP A 450 17.98 12.25 -15.31
N THR A 451 18.65 11.45 -16.14
CA THR A 451 18.74 11.64 -17.61
C THR A 451 18.05 10.54 -18.40
N ASP A 452 17.23 9.71 -17.73
CA ASP A 452 16.65 8.46 -18.25
C ASP A 452 17.71 7.44 -18.73
N ILE A 453 18.97 7.67 -18.39
CA ILE A 453 20.07 6.74 -18.64
C ILE A 453 20.11 5.74 -17.50
N VAL A 454 20.13 4.46 -17.85
CA VAL A 454 20.29 3.37 -16.87
C VAL A 454 21.60 3.53 -16.10
N SER A 455 21.54 3.47 -14.77
CA SER A 455 22.71 3.56 -13.91
C SER A 455 23.60 2.32 -14.08
N PRO A 456 24.88 2.46 -14.47
CA PRO A 456 25.80 1.33 -14.58
C PRO A 456 25.98 0.55 -13.26
N LYS A 457 25.88 1.23 -12.12
CA LYS A 457 25.91 0.58 -10.79
C LYS A 457 24.74 -0.37 -10.60
N SER A 458 23.56 0.00 -11.09
CA SER A 458 22.37 -0.85 -11.01
C SER A 458 22.49 -2.10 -11.89
N LEU A 459 23.16 -2.01 -13.04
CA LEU A 459 23.38 -3.14 -13.96
C LEU A 459 24.42 -4.14 -13.44
N LEU A 460 25.50 -3.65 -12.82
CA LEU A 460 26.48 -4.51 -12.16
C LEU A 460 25.90 -5.12 -10.86
N ALA A 461 25.03 -4.39 -10.16
CA ALA A 461 24.33 -4.85 -8.96
C ALA A 461 25.30 -5.43 -7.89
N TYR A 462 25.08 -6.66 -7.47
CA TYR A 462 25.93 -7.37 -6.50
C TYR A 462 27.33 -7.71 -7.01
N THR A 463 27.64 -7.55 -8.31
CA THR A 463 28.98 -7.84 -8.84
C THR A 463 29.90 -6.61 -8.87
N HIS A 464 29.41 -5.43 -8.48
CA HIS A 464 30.23 -4.22 -8.44
C HIS A 464 31.02 -4.09 -7.12
N PRO A 465 32.35 -4.26 -7.12
CA PRO A 465 33.12 -4.27 -5.86
C PRO A 465 33.13 -2.93 -5.11
N GLU A 466 32.74 -1.82 -5.73
CA GLU A 466 32.66 -0.50 -5.09
C GLU A 466 31.26 -0.18 -4.57
N ASN A 467 30.27 -1.04 -4.78
CA ASN A 467 28.95 -0.86 -4.19
C ASN A 467 28.99 -1.17 -2.70
N ARG A 468 28.34 -0.31 -1.91
CA ARG A 468 28.04 -0.58 -0.51
C ARG A 468 26.82 -1.49 -0.45
N TYR A 469 26.95 -2.62 0.22
CA TYR A 469 25.88 -3.57 0.41
C TYR A 469 25.26 -3.41 1.79
N TYR A 470 23.98 -3.73 1.91
CA TYR A 470 23.34 -3.98 3.18
C TYR A 470 22.73 -5.37 3.19
N TRP A 471 22.59 -5.94 4.39
CA TRP A 471 21.86 -7.18 4.59
C TRP A 471 20.89 -7.07 5.77
N LYS A 472 19.94 -7.99 5.82
CA LYS A 472 18.99 -8.10 6.91
C LYS A 472 18.65 -9.57 7.13
N VAL A 473 18.14 -9.88 8.32
CA VAL A 473 17.68 -11.23 8.65
C VAL A 473 16.23 -11.19 9.13
N ALA A 474 15.42 -12.13 8.66
CA ALA A 474 14.09 -12.41 9.18
C ALA A 474 14.04 -13.84 9.73
N ALA A 475 13.37 -14.03 10.86
CA ALA A 475 13.18 -15.32 11.51
C ALA A 475 11.76 -15.83 11.25
N TYR A 476 11.61 -17.09 10.89
CA TYR A 476 10.34 -17.72 10.54
C TYR A 476 10.04 -18.92 11.42
N ASP A 477 8.75 -19.16 11.72
CA ASP A 477 8.29 -20.35 12.42
C ASP A 477 8.13 -21.57 11.49
N GLU A 478 7.63 -22.69 12.01
CA GLU A 478 7.46 -23.93 11.25
C GLU A 478 6.40 -23.85 10.15
N ASN A 479 5.52 -22.85 10.21
CA ASN A 479 4.45 -22.61 9.24
C ASN A 479 4.85 -21.55 8.20
N GLY A 480 6.09 -21.06 8.25
CA GLY A 480 6.56 -20.00 7.36
C GLY A 480 6.06 -18.61 7.73
N LYS A 481 5.58 -18.40 8.96
CA LYS A 481 5.20 -17.07 9.45
C LYS A 481 6.41 -16.36 10.06
N ILE A 482 6.60 -15.09 9.70
CA ILE A 482 7.66 -14.26 10.28
C ILE A 482 7.40 -14.04 11.78
N ILE A 483 8.43 -14.26 12.59
CA ILE A 483 8.45 -14.02 14.04
C ILE A 483 8.95 -12.60 14.33
N THR A 484 10.11 -12.25 13.76
CA THR A 484 10.75 -10.92 13.86
C THR A 484 11.81 -10.76 12.78
N LYS A 485 12.39 -9.56 12.66
CA LYS A 485 13.40 -9.20 11.66
C LYS A 485 14.41 -8.20 12.21
N SER A 486 15.57 -8.05 11.56
CA SER A 486 16.62 -7.12 11.97
C SER A 486 16.43 -5.71 11.41
N ASP A 487 15.63 -5.56 10.35
CA ASP A 487 15.28 -4.27 9.78
C ASP A 487 13.98 -3.72 10.40
N GLY A 488 14.02 -2.46 10.81
CA GLY A 488 12.88 -1.72 11.34
C GLY A 488 12.92 -0.28 10.88
N ALA A 489 11.87 0.47 11.18
CA ALA A 489 11.80 1.87 10.81
C ALA A 489 12.88 2.72 11.53
N LEU A 490 13.31 2.30 12.73
CA LEU A 490 14.44 2.91 13.42
C LEU A 490 15.17 1.89 14.31
N LEU A 491 16.49 1.86 14.21
CA LEU A 491 17.36 1.08 15.10
C LEU A 491 17.37 1.67 16.52
N ASP A 492 17.56 0.85 17.54
CA ASP A 492 17.81 1.36 18.90
C ASP A 492 19.28 1.72 19.11
N ASP A 493 19.57 2.45 20.21
CA ASP A 493 20.92 2.86 20.61
C ASP A 493 21.90 1.67 20.69
N GLN A 494 21.42 0.45 20.94
CA GLN A 494 22.24 -0.76 20.98
C GLN A 494 22.58 -1.28 19.58
N SER A 495 21.63 -1.21 18.64
CA SER A 495 21.78 -1.66 17.25
C SER A 495 22.50 -0.63 16.39
N TYR A 496 22.52 0.66 16.78
CA TYR A 496 23.35 1.69 16.13
C TYR A 496 24.84 1.36 16.11
N GLY A 497 25.33 0.50 17.02
CA GLY A 497 26.74 0.09 17.07
C GLY A 497 27.15 -0.89 15.96
N ASN A 498 26.18 -1.58 15.35
CA ASN A 498 26.39 -2.64 14.36
C ASN A 498 25.47 -2.38 13.16
N LEU A 499 25.90 -1.51 12.24
CA LEU A 499 25.13 -1.25 11.03
C LEU A 499 25.33 -2.39 10.02
N PRO A 500 24.28 -2.86 9.31
CA PRO A 500 24.34 -4.01 8.41
C PRO A 500 25.09 -3.78 7.08
N PHE A 501 26.05 -2.86 7.05
CA PHE A 501 26.73 -2.47 5.81
C PHE A 501 28.06 -3.18 5.64
N PHE A 502 28.40 -3.54 4.40
CA PHE A 502 29.67 -4.20 4.04
C PHE A 502 30.02 -3.99 2.55
N TYR A 503 31.23 -4.39 2.16
CA TYR A 503 31.72 -4.36 0.77
C TYR A 503 32.19 -5.75 0.32
N LEU A 504 31.82 -6.17 -0.89
CA LEU A 504 32.33 -7.39 -1.52
C LEU A 504 33.51 -7.07 -2.46
N LYS A 505 34.72 -7.26 -1.96
CA LYS A 505 36.00 -7.03 -2.65
C LYS A 505 36.64 -8.33 -3.18
N GLN A 506 35.86 -9.41 -3.33
CA GLN A 506 36.35 -10.71 -3.81
C GLN A 506 36.86 -10.66 -5.27
N ARG A 507 36.39 -9.69 -6.06
CA ARG A 507 36.82 -9.45 -7.44
C ARG A 507 37.21 -7.99 -7.68
N GLU A 508 37.85 -7.76 -8.83
CA GLU A 508 38.09 -6.43 -9.37
C GLU A 508 37.19 -6.13 -10.57
N LEU A 509 37.08 -4.85 -10.93
CA LEU A 509 36.45 -4.43 -12.18
C LEU A 509 37.30 -4.87 -13.37
N THR A 510 36.68 -5.55 -14.32
CA THR A 510 37.28 -5.91 -15.60
C THR A 510 37.32 -4.71 -16.54
N THR A 511 38.10 -4.81 -17.62
CA THR A 511 38.08 -3.81 -18.69
C THR A 511 36.69 -3.66 -19.32
N THR A 512 35.91 -4.75 -19.35
CA THR A 512 34.55 -4.75 -19.88
C THR A 512 33.57 -4.07 -18.92
N ASP A 513 33.73 -4.25 -17.60
CA ASP A 513 32.96 -3.50 -16.59
C ASP A 513 33.19 -2.00 -16.73
N GLN A 514 34.43 -1.59 -17.01
CA GLN A 514 34.76 -0.17 -17.21
C GLN A 514 34.06 0.41 -18.44
N LEU A 515 33.91 -0.35 -19.53
CA LEU A 515 33.13 0.10 -20.70
C LEU A 515 31.67 0.39 -20.32
N LEU A 516 31.08 -0.46 -19.47
CA LEU A 516 29.72 -0.27 -18.98
C LEU A 516 29.60 0.97 -18.08
N ILE A 517 30.54 1.15 -17.15
CA ILE A 517 30.63 2.33 -16.28
C ILE A 517 30.77 3.62 -17.09
N ASP A 518 31.52 3.57 -18.20
CA ASP A 518 31.70 4.69 -19.13
C ASP A 518 30.45 4.96 -20.01
N GLY A 519 29.34 4.23 -19.81
CA GLY A 519 28.09 4.37 -20.55
C GLY A 519 28.10 3.72 -21.94
N LYS A 520 29.13 2.93 -22.27
CA LYS A 520 29.27 2.27 -23.58
C LYS A 520 28.62 0.89 -23.57
N ILE A 521 27.32 0.86 -23.33
CA ILE A 521 26.53 -0.36 -23.12
C ILE A 521 26.73 -1.37 -24.26
N GLN A 522 26.63 -0.93 -25.52
CA GLN A 522 26.73 -1.82 -26.67
C GLN A 522 28.16 -2.37 -26.90
N GLU A 523 29.19 -1.56 -26.61
CA GLU A 523 30.58 -2.05 -26.65
C GLU A 523 30.81 -3.08 -25.55
N ALA A 524 30.30 -2.83 -24.34
CA ALA A 524 30.40 -3.74 -23.21
C ALA A 524 29.70 -5.09 -23.49
N LEU A 525 28.47 -5.07 -24.00
CA LEU A 525 27.71 -6.29 -24.34
C LEU A 525 28.46 -7.16 -25.36
N ASN A 526 29.01 -6.55 -26.42
CA ASN A 526 29.77 -7.28 -27.43
C ASN A 526 31.04 -7.92 -26.85
N GLU A 527 31.75 -7.19 -25.98
CA GLU A 527 32.95 -7.69 -25.33
C GLU A 527 32.62 -8.80 -24.31
N TYR A 528 31.52 -8.71 -23.56
CA TYR A 528 31.07 -9.81 -22.69
C TYR A 528 30.74 -11.08 -23.49
N LYS A 529 30.06 -10.94 -24.64
CA LYS A 529 29.78 -12.08 -25.54
C LYS A 529 31.06 -12.74 -26.04
N GLU A 530 32.07 -11.96 -26.38
CA GLU A 530 33.36 -12.51 -26.83
C GLU A 530 34.16 -13.13 -25.67
N ASN A 531 34.18 -12.50 -24.49
CA ASN A 531 34.79 -13.06 -23.27
C ASN A 531 34.18 -14.42 -22.93
N TYR A 532 32.85 -14.51 -22.95
CA TYR A 532 32.12 -15.74 -22.66
C TYR A 532 32.39 -16.83 -23.70
N LYS A 533 32.46 -16.46 -24.97
CA LYS A 533 32.82 -17.40 -26.05
C LYS A 533 34.24 -17.94 -25.92
N GLN A 534 35.18 -17.12 -25.42
CA GLN A 534 36.56 -17.52 -25.17
C GLN A 534 36.70 -18.35 -23.89
N ASN A 535 35.89 -18.06 -22.87
CA ASN A 535 35.83 -18.77 -21.61
C ASN A 535 34.37 -19.10 -21.24
N PRO A 536 33.84 -20.27 -21.64
CA PRO A 536 32.47 -20.66 -21.32
C PRO A 536 32.15 -20.81 -19.83
N ASP A 537 33.15 -20.80 -18.95
CA ASP A 537 32.98 -20.85 -17.49
C ASP A 537 32.96 -19.44 -16.85
N ASP A 538 33.06 -18.37 -17.66
CA ASP A 538 32.95 -16.98 -17.17
C ASP A 538 31.48 -16.63 -16.84
N LEU A 539 31.07 -16.96 -15.62
CA LEU A 539 29.74 -16.67 -15.10
C LEU A 539 29.44 -15.17 -15.01
N HIS A 540 30.45 -14.31 -14.80
CA HIS A 540 30.23 -12.87 -14.77
C HIS A 540 29.79 -12.36 -16.15
N SER A 541 30.57 -12.68 -17.19
CA SER A 541 30.20 -12.29 -18.56
C SER A 541 28.83 -12.83 -18.93
N LEU A 542 28.50 -14.07 -18.55
CA LEU A 542 27.19 -14.66 -18.79
C LEU A 542 26.04 -13.86 -18.12
N ARG A 543 26.18 -13.50 -16.85
CA ARG A 543 25.21 -12.66 -16.13
C ARG A 543 25.05 -11.30 -16.79
N MET A 544 26.16 -10.67 -17.18
CA MET A 544 26.13 -9.36 -17.81
C MET A 544 25.48 -9.40 -19.20
N ILE A 545 25.67 -10.47 -19.98
CA ILE A 545 24.95 -10.65 -21.25
C ILE A 545 23.43 -10.64 -21.02
N ILE A 546 22.95 -11.44 -20.05
CA ILE A 546 21.50 -11.56 -19.75
C ILE A 546 20.91 -10.22 -19.28
N ARG A 547 21.65 -9.46 -18.47
CA ARG A 547 21.20 -8.15 -17.96
C ARG A 547 21.20 -7.06 -19.01
N LEU A 548 22.14 -7.09 -19.95
CA LEU A 548 22.31 -6.02 -20.93
C LEU A 548 21.48 -6.21 -22.20
N ILE A 549 21.12 -7.44 -22.58
CA ILE A 549 20.21 -7.71 -23.71
C ILE A 549 18.86 -6.99 -23.46
N GLY A 550 18.40 -6.25 -24.47
CA GLY A 550 17.19 -5.42 -24.46
C GLY A 550 17.44 -3.96 -24.07
N ILE A 551 18.53 -3.66 -23.34
CA ILE A 551 18.87 -2.31 -22.87
C ILE A 551 19.68 -1.54 -23.93
N GLU A 552 20.43 -2.23 -24.78
CA GLU A 552 21.34 -1.63 -25.75
C GLU A 552 20.66 -0.83 -26.86
N GLU A 553 19.40 -1.17 -27.18
CA GLU A 553 18.70 -0.72 -28.40
C GLU A 553 17.18 -0.50 -28.17
N ASP A 554 16.73 -0.40 -26.90
CA ASP A 554 15.31 -0.26 -26.53
C ASP A 554 14.44 -1.45 -27.02
N HIS A 555 15.07 -2.63 -27.10
CA HIS A 555 14.44 -3.91 -27.48
C HIS A 555 13.85 -4.64 -26.26
N ILE A 556 13.30 -3.92 -25.30
CA ILE A 556 12.80 -4.49 -24.04
C ILE A 556 11.78 -5.62 -24.30
N HIS A 557 10.96 -5.48 -25.35
CA HIS A 557 9.94 -6.46 -25.73
C HIS A 557 10.50 -7.78 -26.29
N ASP A 558 11.71 -7.77 -26.87
CA ASP A 558 12.34 -8.96 -27.46
C ASP A 558 13.43 -9.55 -26.55
N ARG A 559 13.66 -8.94 -25.37
CA ARG A 559 14.75 -9.30 -24.44
C ARG A 559 14.78 -10.80 -24.16
N ASP A 560 13.66 -11.35 -23.74
CA ASP A 560 13.64 -12.72 -23.21
C ASP A 560 13.89 -13.74 -24.33
N GLU A 561 13.40 -13.49 -25.55
CA GLU A 561 13.70 -14.33 -26.72
C GLU A 561 15.20 -14.31 -27.06
N LEU A 562 15.84 -13.14 -26.97
CA LEU A 562 17.28 -12.99 -27.22
C LEU A 562 18.14 -13.56 -26.09
N ALA A 563 17.65 -13.51 -24.85
CA ALA A 563 18.40 -13.90 -23.65
C ALA A 563 18.21 -15.37 -23.25
N ILE A 564 17.12 -16.04 -23.66
CA ILE A 564 16.74 -17.36 -23.14
C ILE A 564 17.87 -18.40 -23.21
N SER A 565 18.62 -18.46 -24.32
CA SER A 565 19.72 -19.41 -24.45
C SER A 565 20.85 -19.20 -23.42
N TYR A 566 21.11 -17.94 -23.04
CA TYR A 566 22.06 -17.59 -21.99
C TYR A 566 21.48 -17.85 -20.60
N MET A 567 20.18 -17.59 -20.40
CA MET A 567 19.48 -17.88 -19.15
C MET A 567 19.46 -19.39 -18.86
N GLU A 568 19.17 -20.23 -19.85
CA GLU A 568 19.24 -21.70 -19.72
C GLU A 568 20.66 -22.15 -19.34
N ASP A 569 21.70 -21.60 -19.96
CA ASP A 569 23.09 -21.95 -19.66
C ASP A 569 23.50 -21.51 -18.24
N LEU A 570 23.07 -20.30 -17.83
CA LEU A 570 23.32 -19.80 -16.46
C LEU A 570 22.61 -20.67 -15.43
N ALA A 571 21.33 -21.02 -15.64
CA ALA A 571 20.57 -21.89 -14.75
C ALA A 571 21.16 -23.29 -14.60
N MET A 572 21.87 -23.80 -15.62
CA MET A 572 22.57 -25.08 -15.55
C MET A 572 23.95 -24.98 -14.87
N LYS A 573 24.69 -23.89 -15.09
CA LYS A 573 26.05 -23.71 -14.55
C LYS A 573 26.06 -23.18 -13.12
N ALA A 574 25.08 -22.36 -12.77
CA ALA A 574 24.90 -21.75 -11.47
C ALA A 574 23.42 -21.88 -11.05
N PRO A 575 22.97 -23.11 -10.73
CA PRO A 575 21.57 -23.36 -10.38
C PRO A 575 21.22 -22.61 -9.09
N SER A 576 20.26 -21.70 -9.20
CA SER A 576 19.59 -21.05 -8.07
C SER A 576 18.08 -21.05 -8.34
N PRO A 577 17.23 -20.99 -7.30
CA PRO A 577 15.78 -20.85 -7.49
C PRO A 577 15.43 -19.74 -8.48
N PHE A 578 16.07 -18.56 -8.32
CA PHE A 578 15.89 -17.41 -9.21
C PHE A 578 16.25 -17.71 -10.67
N ASN A 579 17.46 -18.22 -10.94
CA ASN A 579 17.91 -18.47 -12.32
C ASN A 579 17.02 -19.50 -13.04
N ILE A 580 16.52 -20.50 -12.32
CA ILE A 580 15.62 -21.51 -12.89
C ILE A 580 14.21 -20.94 -13.06
N HIS A 581 13.75 -20.11 -12.14
CA HIS A 581 12.44 -19.46 -12.19
C HIS A 581 12.27 -18.61 -13.45
N GLU A 582 13.23 -17.74 -13.76
CA GLU A 582 13.22 -16.91 -14.98
C GLU A 582 13.03 -17.77 -16.25
N VAL A 583 13.66 -18.94 -16.30
CA VAL A 583 13.60 -19.82 -17.47
C VAL A 583 12.24 -20.50 -17.61
N PHE A 584 11.67 -21.06 -16.52
CA PHE A 584 10.35 -21.67 -16.66
C PHE A 584 9.27 -20.61 -16.89
N LEU A 585 9.40 -19.41 -16.31
CA LEU A 585 8.45 -18.32 -16.51
C LEU A 585 8.43 -17.86 -17.98
N TYR A 586 9.59 -17.79 -18.63
CA TYR A 586 9.65 -17.57 -20.07
C TYR A 586 8.82 -18.61 -20.83
N TYR A 587 9.03 -19.91 -20.56
CA TYR A 587 8.28 -20.97 -21.26
C TYR A 587 6.80 -21.02 -20.89
N PHE A 588 6.42 -20.58 -19.68
CA PHE A 588 5.03 -20.37 -19.30
C PHE A 588 4.38 -19.31 -20.21
N ASN A 589 5.03 -18.15 -20.36
CA ASN A 589 4.54 -17.05 -21.19
C ASN A 589 4.47 -17.43 -22.68
N GLN A 590 5.42 -18.24 -23.17
CA GLN A 590 5.40 -18.79 -24.54
C GLN A 590 4.40 -19.93 -24.73
N ARG A 591 3.76 -20.41 -23.65
CA ARG A 591 2.86 -21.56 -23.65
C ARG A 591 3.53 -22.86 -24.12
N ASP A 592 4.84 -23.00 -23.91
CA ASP A 592 5.59 -24.25 -24.16
C ASP A 592 5.58 -25.12 -22.90
N TRP A 593 4.51 -25.91 -22.76
CA TRP A 593 4.26 -26.69 -21.56
C TRP A 593 5.25 -27.82 -21.31
N GLU A 594 5.95 -28.30 -22.35
CA GLU A 594 6.95 -29.36 -22.20
C GLU A 594 8.26 -28.80 -21.64
N LEU A 595 8.72 -27.65 -22.16
CA LEU A 595 9.91 -26.98 -21.64
C LEU A 595 9.64 -26.36 -20.27
N PHE A 596 8.45 -25.78 -20.04
CA PHE A 596 8.02 -25.35 -18.71
C PHE A 596 8.16 -26.48 -17.69
N HIS A 597 7.59 -27.67 -17.97
CA HIS A 597 7.62 -28.77 -17.00
C HIS A 597 9.04 -29.26 -16.72
N LYS A 598 9.91 -29.33 -17.74
CA LYS A 598 11.33 -29.66 -17.57
C LYS A 598 12.01 -28.72 -16.58
N TRP A 599 11.83 -27.41 -16.73
CA TRP A 599 12.48 -26.40 -15.91
C TRP A 599 11.84 -26.28 -14.52
N PHE A 600 10.51 -26.40 -14.44
CA PHE A 600 9.79 -26.42 -13.16
C PHE A 600 10.20 -27.62 -12.29
N GLU A 601 10.44 -28.80 -12.87
CA GLU A 601 10.96 -29.96 -12.12
C GLU A 601 12.40 -29.78 -11.63
N LEU A 602 13.20 -28.91 -12.27
CA LEU A 602 14.50 -28.50 -11.74
C LEU A 602 14.33 -27.51 -10.59
N TYR A 603 13.40 -26.57 -10.72
CA TYR A 603 13.07 -25.59 -9.70
C TYR A 603 12.58 -26.26 -8.42
N ARG A 604 11.65 -27.21 -8.52
CA ARG A 604 11.12 -28.02 -7.40
C ARG A 604 12.18 -28.82 -6.63
N LYS A 605 13.38 -29.02 -7.18
CA LYS A 605 14.49 -29.67 -6.47
C LYS A 605 15.31 -28.69 -5.65
N GLN A 606 15.18 -27.39 -5.91
CA GLN A 606 15.87 -26.31 -5.21
C GLN A 606 14.99 -25.66 -4.14
N VAL A 607 13.67 -25.80 -4.25
CA VAL A 607 12.71 -25.25 -3.28
C VAL A 607 11.99 -26.37 -2.55
N ASP A 608 11.90 -26.28 -1.23
CA ASP A 608 11.22 -27.27 -0.39
C ASP A 608 9.69 -27.10 -0.45
N ILE A 609 9.22 -25.85 -0.54
CA ILE A 609 7.81 -25.48 -0.55
C ILE A 609 7.59 -24.46 -1.66
N LEU A 610 6.62 -24.72 -2.53
CA LEU A 610 6.16 -23.73 -3.51
C LEU A 610 5.35 -22.65 -2.80
N ASP A 611 5.56 -21.39 -3.15
CA ASP A 611 4.65 -20.32 -2.74
C ASP A 611 3.31 -20.43 -3.47
N GLU A 612 2.39 -19.49 -3.22
CA GLU A 612 1.08 -19.46 -3.88
C GLU A 612 1.22 -19.22 -5.40
N TYR A 613 2.10 -18.32 -5.81
CA TYR A 613 2.28 -17.91 -7.19
C TYR A 613 2.77 -19.05 -8.09
N ASP A 614 3.89 -19.69 -7.73
CA ASP A 614 4.46 -20.81 -8.48
C ASP A 614 3.51 -22.01 -8.54
N GLN A 615 2.77 -22.23 -7.44
CA GLN A 615 1.77 -23.28 -7.35
C GLN A 615 0.58 -23.02 -8.29
N SER A 616 0.13 -21.76 -8.38
CA SER A 616 -0.92 -21.32 -9.29
C SER A 616 -0.48 -21.35 -10.77
N LEU A 617 0.78 -21.02 -11.08
CA LEU A 617 1.35 -21.21 -12.43
C LEU A 617 1.32 -22.68 -12.84
N TYR A 618 1.77 -23.58 -11.97
CA TYR A 618 1.73 -25.02 -12.22
C TYR A 618 0.29 -25.53 -12.43
N ALA A 619 -0.65 -25.10 -11.59
CA ALA A 619 -2.07 -25.42 -11.73
C ALA A 619 -2.64 -24.95 -13.08
N THR A 620 -2.25 -23.75 -13.52
CA THR A 620 -2.63 -23.19 -14.82
C THR A 620 -2.11 -24.05 -15.97
N VAL A 621 -0.85 -24.48 -15.93
CA VAL A 621 -0.30 -25.38 -16.97
C VAL A 621 -1.04 -26.72 -17.00
N LEU A 622 -1.33 -27.31 -15.84
CA LEU A 622 -2.14 -28.53 -15.76
C LEU A 622 -3.53 -28.34 -16.39
N MET A 623 -4.18 -27.21 -16.13
CA MET A 623 -5.47 -26.86 -16.73
C MET A 623 -5.37 -26.78 -18.25
N MET A 624 -4.38 -26.06 -18.78
CA MET A 624 -4.15 -25.90 -20.22
C MET A 624 -3.81 -27.23 -20.92
N LYS A 625 -3.19 -28.19 -20.20
CA LYS A 625 -2.95 -29.56 -20.70
C LYS A 625 -4.16 -30.49 -20.61
N GLY A 626 -5.29 -30.01 -20.08
CA GLY A 626 -6.50 -30.81 -19.87
C GLY A 626 -6.46 -31.70 -18.62
N GLN A 627 -5.48 -31.53 -17.73
CA GLN A 627 -5.36 -32.23 -16.44
C GLN A 627 -6.22 -31.55 -15.36
N HIS A 628 -7.48 -31.27 -15.68
CA HIS A 628 -8.38 -30.39 -14.91
C HIS A 628 -8.55 -30.78 -13.43
N ARG A 629 -8.61 -32.08 -13.11
CA ARG A 629 -8.76 -32.52 -11.70
C ARG A 629 -7.51 -32.26 -10.87
N GLU A 630 -6.35 -32.38 -11.48
CA GLU A 630 -5.07 -32.11 -10.82
C GLU A 630 -4.89 -30.61 -10.68
N ALA A 631 -5.21 -29.84 -11.72
CA ALA A 631 -5.25 -28.38 -11.69
C ALA A 631 -6.14 -27.85 -10.55
N SER A 632 -7.37 -28.38 -10.41
CA SER A 632 -8.29 -28.04 -9.32
C SER A 632 -7.65 -28.23 -7.94
N SER A 633 -6.99 -29.36 -7.71
CA SER A 633 -6.30 -29.62 -6.44
C SER A 633 -5.14 -28.67 -6.18
N GLN A 634 -4.39 -28.29 -7.23
CA GLN A 634 -3.25 -27.38 -7.11
C GLN A 634 -3.69 -25.92 -6.92
N PHE A 635 -4.78 -25.50 -7.57
CA PHE A 635 -5.39 -24.19 -7.29
C PHE A 635 -5.91 -24.11 -5.86
N ALA A 636 -6.63 -25.13 -5.38
CA ALA A 636 -7.11 -25.15 -4.00
C ALA A 636 -5.94 -25.09 -2.98
N GLU A 637 -4.84 -25.79 -3.26
CA GLU A 637 -3.63 -25.75 -2.44
C GLU A 637 -2.95 -24.37 -2.48
N ALA A 638 -2.87 -23.73 -3.64
CA ALA A 638 -2.33 -22.38 -3.78
C ALA A 638 -3.14 -21.36 -2.98
N MET A 639 -4.46 -21.34 -3.20
CA MET A 639 -5.39 -20.37 -2.60
C MET A 639 -5.46 -20.50 -1.07
N ALA A 640 -5.22 -21.71 -0.54
CA ALA A 640 -5.13 -21.94 0.90
C ALA A 640 -3.89 -21.29 1.56
N LYS A 641 -2.86 -20.90 0.80
CA LYS A 641 -1.61 -20.32 1.31
C LYS A 641 -1.69 -18.81 1.61
N GLN A 642 -2.86 -18.18 1.48
CA GLN A 642 -3.08 -16.73 1.62
C GLN A 642 -2.14 -15.93 0.71
N GLY A 643 -2.58 -15.64 -0.51
CA GLY A 643 -1.83 -14.84 -1.49
C GLY A 643 -2.72 -13.78 -2.13
N ASP A 644 -2.31 -13.27 -3.29
CA ASP A 644 -3.11 -12.28 -4.00
C ASP A 644 -4.30 -12.86 -4.77
N ASN A 645 -4.44 -14.19 -4.80
CA ASN A 645 -5.53 -14.91 -5.45
C ASN A 645 -5.74 -14.49 -6.92
N ARG A 646 -4.73 -13.92 -7.60
CA ARG A 646 -4.89 -13.37 -8.97
C ARG A 646 -5.37 -14.42 -9.96
N TYR A 647 -5.01 -15.68 -9.74
CA TYR A 647 -5.35 -16.82 -10.59
C TYR A 647 -6.72 -17.45 -10.29
N VAL A 648 -7.53 -16.88 -9.39
CA VAL A 648 -8.86 -17.44 -9.05
C VAL A 648 -9.76 -17.55 -10.29
N GLY A 649 -9.63 -16.63 -11.26
CA GLY A 649 -10.36 -16.72 -12.53
C GLY A 649 -10.12 -18.03 -13.27
N TYR A 650 -8.87 -18.49 -13.34
CA TYR A 650 -8.52 -19.79 -13.95
C TYR A 650 -9.07 -20.97 -13.15
N TRP A 651 -9.04 -20.88 -11.82
CA TRP A 651 -9.67 -21.91 -11.00
C TRP A 651 -11.18 -22.00 -11.26
N LEU A 652 -11.88 -20.86 -11.28
CA LEU A 652 -13.31 -20.78 -11.58
C LEU A 652 -13.64 -21.36 -12.95
N ALA A 653 -12.86 -21.02 -13.99
CA ALA A 653 -13.01 -21.57 -15.33
C ALA A 653 -12.87 -23.10 -15.33
N ASN A 654 -11.87 -23.62 -14.61
CA ASN A 654 -11.64 -25.05 -14.48
C ASN A 654 -12.80 -25.77 -13.75
N GLU A 655 -13.33 -25.18 -12.67
CA GLU A 655 -14.45 -25.76 -11.92
C GLU A 655 -15.77 -25.74 -12.70
N LEU A 656 -16.05 -24.63 -13.40
CA LEU A 656 -17.22 -24.53 -14.28
C LEU A 656 -17.15 -25.56 -15.41
N TYR A 657 -15.96 -25.80 -15.97
CA TYR A 657 -15.75 -26.84 -16.98
C TYR A 657 -15.95 -28.27 -16.44
N LEU A 658 -15.41 -28.55 -15.26
CA LEU A 658 -15.47 -29.87 -14.62
C LEU A 658 -16.86 -30.24 -14.14
N ASN A 659 -17.47 -29.34 -13.37
CA ASN A 659 -18.63 -29.64 -12.53
C ASN A 659 -19.92 -29.07 -13.07
N ASP A 660 -19.86 -28.06 -13.94
CA ASP A 660 -21.04 -27.34 -14.47
C ASP A 660 -21.93 -26.76 -13.34
N ASP A 661 -21.29 -26.36 -12.23
CA ASP A 661 -21.94 -25.90 -11.00
C ASP A 661 -21.58 -24.45 -10.66
N PHE A 662 -22.52 -23.55 -10.96
CA PHE A 662 -22.39 -22.13 -10.64
C PHE A 662 -22.35 -21.84 -9.13
N ASN A 663 -22.97 -22.67 -8.28
CA ASN A 663 -22.96 -22.42 -6.84
C ASN A 663 -21.57 -22.67 -6.27
N HIS A 664 -20.94 -23.76 -6.68
CA HIS A 664 -19.57 -24.07 -6.26
C HIS A 664 -18.57 -23.01 -6.75
N ALA A 665 -18.68 -22.60 -8.03
CA ALA A 665 -17.86 -21.50 -8.55
C ALA A 665 -18.10 -20.20 -7.78
N LEU A 666 -19.36 -19.91 -7.42
CA LEU A 666 -19.69 -18.72 -6.63
C LEU A 666 -19.08 -18.80 -5.21
N GLU A 667 -19.11 -19.95 -4.56
CA GLU A 667 -18.45 -20.18 -3.26
C GLU A 667 -16.95 -19.88 -3.34
N ILE A 668 -16.26 -20.38 -4.37
CA ILE A 668 -14.83 -20.10 -4.60
C ILE A 668 -14.59 -18.60 -4.80
N ALA A 669 -15.35 -17.95 -5.70
CA ALA A 669 -15.20 -16.52 -5.98
C ALA A 669 -15.45 -15.65 -4.73
N ILE A 670 -16.28 -16.13 -3.82
CA ILE A 670 -16.62 -15.48 -2.56
C ILE A 670 -15.55 -15.69 -1.49
N GLU A 671 -14.92 -16.85 -1.45
CA GLU A 671 -13.91 -17.24 -0.45
C GLU A 671 -12.53 -16.68 -0.81
N TYR A 672 -12.19 -16.64 -2.11
CA TYR A 672 -10.89 -16.24 -2.62
C TYR A 672 -11.01 -15.04 -3.57
N PRO A 673 -11.43 -13.86 -3.09
CA PRO A 673 -11.43 -12.67 -3.92
C PRO A 673 -9.98 -12.33 -4.33
N PRO A 674 -9.76 -11.94 -5.60
CA PRO A 674 -8.45 -11.51 -6.06
C PRO A 674 -8.08 -10.14 -5.48
N TYR A 675 -6.79 -9.94 -5.22
CA TYR A 675 -6.21 -8.74 -4.63
C TYR A 675 -5.30 -8.06 -5.66
N GLY A 676 -5.75 -6.96 -6.26
CA GLY A 676 -5.00 -6.26 -7.30
C GLY A 676 -4.07 -5.16 -6.79
N TYR A 677 -3.00 -4.90 -7.55
CA TYR A 677 -2.20 -3.68 -7.44
C TYR A 677 -2.55 -2.73 -8.60
N GLY A 678 -3.29 -1.66 -8.30
CA GLY A 678 -3.46 -0.54 -9.24
C GLY A 678 -4.38 -0.75 -10.44
N GLU A 679 -4.78 -1.99 -10.76
CA GLU A 679 -5.68 -2.31 -11.87
C GLU A 679 -7.09 -2.73 -11.41
N ILE A 680 -8.08 -2.55 -12.30
CA ILE A 680 -9.46 -2.95 -12.07
C ILE A 680 -9.52 -4.48 -12.08
N VAL A 681 -9.55 -5.07 -10.89
CA VAL A 681 -9.66 -6.53 -10.76
C VAL A 681 -11.08 -6.98 -11.11
N PRO A 682 -11.25 -8.03 -11.93
CA PRO A 682 -12.57 -8.55 -12.24
C PRO A 682 -13.35 -8.96 -10.98
N ASN A 683 -14.60 -8.50 -10.88
CA ASN A 683 -15.51 -8.96 -9.83
C ASN A 683 -16.07 -10.34 -10.21
N TRP A 684 -15.32 -11.39 -9.87
CA TRP A 684 -15.68 -12.78 -10.18
C TRP A 684 -17.02 -13.20 -9.61
N VAL A 685 -17.38 -12.73 -8.41
CA VAL A 685 -18.70 -13.00 -7.80
C VAL A 685 -19.82 -12.50 -8.70
N GLN A 686 -19.70 -11.26 -9.20
CA GLN A 686 -20.69 -10.68 -10.09
C GLN A 686 -20.70 -11.38 -11.46
N LEU A 687 -19.55 -11.70 -12.03
CA LEU A 687 -19.45 -12.40 -13.32
C LEU A 687 -20.12 -13.77 -13.26
N VAL A 688 -19.75 -14.60 -12.28
CA VAL A 688 -20.31 -15.94 -12.08
C VAL A 688 -21.81 -15.87 -11.77
N SER A 689 -22.25 -14.93 -10.93
CA SER A 689 -23.68 -14.73 -10.63
C SER A 689 -24.49 -14.36 -11.87
N LYS A 690 -23.98 -13.45 -12.71
CA LYS A 690 -24.66 -13.05 -13.96
C LYS A 690 -24.70 -14.17 -14.99
N MET A 691 -23.64 -14.98 -15.07
CA MET A 691 -23.65 -16.20 -15.89
C MET A 691 -24.71 -17.20 -15.39
N ALA A 692 -24.81 -17.40 -14.07
CA ALA A 692 -25.82 -18.26 -13.48
C ALA A 692 -27.25 -17.79 -13.81
N GLU A 693 -27.50 -16.48 -13.88
CA GLU A 693 -28.78 -15.91 -14.33
C GLU A 693 -29.02 -16.08 -15.83
N GLU A 694 -28.00 -15.82 -16.66
CA GLU A 694 -28.04 -15.98 -18.11
C GLU A 694 -28.30 -17.45 -18.51
N SER A 695 -27.71 -18.41 -17.79
CA SER A 695 -27.89 -19.84 -18.02
C SER A 695 -29.35 -20.30 -17.93
N LYS A 696 -30.17 -19.62 -17.10
CA LYS A 696 -31.61 -19.92 -16.95
C LYS A 696 -32.41 -19.58 -18.21
N GLN A 697 -31.87 -18.74 -19.08
CA GLN A 697 -32.55 -18.24 -20.29
C GLN A 697 -32.39 -19.19 -21.49
N SER A 698 -31.38 -20.07 -21.49
CA SER A 698 -31.14 -20.99 -22.60
C SER A 698 -30.67 -22.36 -22.14
N LYS A 699 -31.30 -23.41 -22.68
CA LYS A 699 -30.87 -24.81 -22.44
C LYS A 699 -29.54 -25.17 -23.11
N ALA A 700 -29.12 -24.40 -24.12
CA ALA A 700 -27.86 -24.62 -24.83
C ALA A 700 -26.65 -24.02 -24.08
N TYR A 701 -26.90 -23.21 -23.05
CA TYR A 701 -25.88 -22.41 -22.38
C TYR A 701 -24.71 -23.24 -21.84
N HIS A 702 -25.01 -24.29 -21.08
CA HIS A 702 -23.99 -25.15 -20.47
C HIS A 702 -23.13 -25.88 -21.51
N GLN A 703 -23.73 -26.23 -22.66
CA GLN A 703 -22.99 -26.83 -23.77
C GLN A 703 -22.05 -25.80 -24.40
N GLU A 704 -22.56 -24.60 -24.71
CA GLU A 704 -21.75 -23.52 -25.28
C GLU A 704 -20.62 -23.12 -24.33
N MET A 705 -20.89 -22.94 -23.03
CA MET A 705 -19.87 -22.66 -22.01
C MET A 705 -18.74 -23.70 -22.03
N ARG A 706 -19.09 -25.00 -22.04
CA ARG A 706 -18.08 -26.08 -22.08
C ARG A 706 -17.28 -26.09 -23.38
N GLU A 707 -17.94 -25.83 -24.51
CA GLU A 707 -17.28 -25.72 -25.82
C GLU A 707 -16.29 -24.56 -25.81
N ILE A 708 -16.69 -23.38 -25.35
CA ILE A 708 -15.83 -22.19 -25.32
C ILE A 708 -14.68 -22.30 -24.33
N LEU A 709 -14.91 -22.86 -23.14
CA LEU A 709 -13.82 -23.16 -22.20
C LEU A 709 -12.82 -24.18 -22.81
N THR A 710 -13.29 -25.13 -23.61
CA THR A 710 -12.39 -26.04 -24.35
C THR A 710 -11.53 -25.27 -25.35
N LEU A 711 -12.11 -24.33 -26.10
CA LEU A 711 -11.37 -23.47 -27.03
C LEU A 711 -10.32 -22.62 -26.28
N TYR A 712 -10.71 -22.08 -25.12
CA TYR A 712 -9.84 -21.28 -24.25
C TYR A 712 -8.65 -22.09 -23.74
N PHE A 713 -8.88 -23.26 -23.13
CA PHE A 713 -7.80 -24.11 -22.65
C PHE A 713 -6.89 -24.64 -23.77
N ALA A 714 -7.43 -24.79 -24.98
CA ALA A 714 -6.68 -25.20 -26.16
C ALA A 714 -6.00 -24.04 -26.90
N ASN A 715 -6.08 -22.80 -26.40
CA ASN A 715 -5.53 -21.60 -27.02
C ASN A 715 -5.99 -21.37 -28.48
N GLN A 716 -7.29 -21.58 -28.74
CA GLN A 716 -7.89 -21.40 -30.07
C GLN A 716 -8.44 -19.97 -30.26
N GLU A 717 -7.52 -19.00 -30.30
CA GLU A 717 -7.87 -17.56 -30.30
C GLU A 717 -8.68 -17.11 -31.52
N GLU A 718 -8.47 -17.71 -32.70
CA GLU A 718 -9.25 -17.38 -33.90
C GLU A 718 -10.72 -17.76 -33.72
N GLU A 719 -10.97 -18.98 -33.23
CA GLU A 719 -12.31 -19.48 -32.93
C GLU A 719 -12.97 -18.70 -31.79
N LEU A 720 -12.21 -18.38 -30.72
CA LEU A 720 -12.70 -17.55 -29.62
C LEU A 720 -13.09 -16.15 -30.09
N THR A 721 -12.25 -15.50 -30.90
CA THR A 721 -12.52 -14.16 -31.45
C THR A 721 -13.79 -14.17 -32.30
N LYS A 722 -13.96 -15.21 -33.14
CA LYS A 722 -15.18 -15.39 -33.91
C LYS A 722 -16.40 -15.55 -33.00
N TRP A 723 -16.33 -16.42 -32.00
CA TRP A 723 -17.41 -16.61 -31.03
C TRP A 723 -17.75 -15.32 -30.29
N ARG A 724 -16.76 -14.57 -29.78
CA ARG A 724 -16.96 -13.27 -29.10
C ARG A 724 -17.73 -12.27 -29.97
N SER A 725 -17.66 -12.39 -31.31
CA SER A 725 -18.36 -11.52 -32.25
C SER A 725 -19.78 -11.99 -32.61
N GLU A 726 -20.08 -13.28 -32.43
CA GLU A 726 -21.33 -13.92 -32.87
C GLU A 726 -22.27 -14.30 -31.71
N THR A 727 -21.75 -14.44 -30.47
CA THR A 727 -22.55 -14.91 -29.33
C THR A 727 -23.55 -13.86 -28.83
N GLU A 728 -24.72 -14.35 -28.42
CA GLU A 728 -25.74 -13.56 -27.72
C GLU A 728 -25.59 -13.65 -26.19
N PHE A 729 -24.71 -14.54 -25.68
CA PHE A 729 -24.44 -14.71 -24.25
C PHE A 729 -23.43 -13.68 -23.76
N THR A 730 -23.95 -12.50 -23.44
CA THR A 730 -23.16 -11.34 -23.03
C THR A 730 -22.39 -11.60 -21.74
N ASN A 731 -22.97 -12.31 -20.76
CA ASN A 731 -22.28 -12.54 -19.49
C ASN A 731 -21.19 -13.62 -19.59
N LEU A 732 -21.42 -14.68 -20.37
CA LEU A 732 -20.38 -15.66 -20.71
C LEU A 732 -19.22 -14.97 -21.44
N LYS A 733 -19.51 -14.10 -22.41
CA LYS A 733 -18.50 -13.29 -23.10
C LYS A 733 -17.69 -12.42 -22.15
N ASN A 734 -18.35 -11.72 -21.22
CA ASN A 734 -17.66 -10.89 -20.23
C ASN A 734 -16.76 -11.71 -19.31
N PHE A 735 -17.18 -12.92 -18.93
CA PHE A 735 -16.35 -13.84 -18.14
C PHE A 735 -15.11 -14.28 -18.91
N ILE A 736 -15.25 -14.69 -20.17
CA ILE A 736 -14.11 -15.09 -21.01
C ILE A 736 -13.14 -13.92 -21.22
N ASN A 737 -13.64 -12.72 -21.46
CA ASN A 737 -12.79 -11.53 -21.57
C ASN A 737 -12.03 -11.26 -20.26
N ALA A 738 -12.68 -11.40 -19.11
CA ALA A 738 -12.02 -11.23 -17.82
C ALA A 738 -10.93 -12.28 -17.53
N LEU A 739 -10.98 -13.46 -18.16
CA LEU A 739 -9.90 -14.45 -18.06
C LEU A 739 -8.66 -14.04 -18.86
N ASP A 740 -8.82 -13.22 -19.89
CA ASP A 740 -7.69 -12.68 -20.67
C ASP A 740 -6.84 -11.73 -19.80
N ASP A 741 -7.49 -11.05 -18.84
CA ASP A 741 -6.87 -10.10 -17.89
C ASP A 741 -6.22 -10.78 -16.67
N VAL A 742 -6.21 -12.12 -16.58
CA VAL A 742 -5.57 -12.87 -15.48
C VAL A 742 -4.07 -13.09 -15.71
N ASN A 743 -3.59 -12.92 -16.95
CA ASN A 743 -2.19 -13.18 -17.33
C ASN A 743 -1.21 -12.09 -16.91
#